data_AF-A0A3A6TBG1-F1
#
_entry.id   AF-A0A3A6TBG1-F1
#
_cell.length_a   1.000
_cell.length_b   1.000
_cell.length_c   1.000
_cell.angle_alpha   90.00
_cell.angle_beta   90.00
_cell.angle_gamma   90.00
#
_symmetry.space_group_name_H-M   'P 1'
#
loop_
_entity.id
_entity.type
_entity.pdbx_description
1 polymer ?
#
loop_
_entity_poly.entity_id
_entity_poly.type
_entity_poly.pdbx_seq_one_letter_code
_entity_poly.pdbx_strand_id
1 'polypeptide(L)'
;MALTSTSNTISSAMHGTSSPSDYAGESNRKRSRTDEGSPVPKRLCTTTTASERYFFLLDQELPRNLQNAMNRKGIKILPAFIKLLSKVEIKSEEERTEYSKKLTIFFINISDAKVKDTGFFTSMIHIPSKIKKFFRFSDKHITQVAKTKPMKSLSSIFRCRGFPNESKMERFNKLLKLPQLLEEGTLNLPQFKSLSSLFNGHGLPDESEMKRLVKLLELPQLQESGTLNLPLLKSLSSIFHGRGLPDEAEMTRFVNILELPQLQEGGRLSMPRLKSLSSIFNCRGLPDEVEMTRFIKLLELPPLQEGGRLSLRKFKSLSSIFNGRGLPNEVEMKRFIELLKLPQLHEGGRLSLPLLQSLSSIFCGRGIPEETAMTRFVNLLELPQLQEDGRLSLPRFKSLSSILGRRGLPDEKAMARFIMLLELPQLQEGGSLNLPLLKSLSSIFSGRGLPDESEMKRFIDLLELPQLQEGGRLSLPLHKSLLSIFHQGGLPNEATMMRFIELLKMPQLHEDGRLNLPLFKLLLVKVKKSQPDDTDSWFNLLEHPALQQNGRFHLLRLACVFEVFSLSPKQEEVTKLFSLLSIDGQPDDKLLQLCIHEWKQSSLLAVEKAFSCSLVAKLITHFHKNNELISIKALALTVKGEPELLDKLNNHCSLSSIEIMGLTFPCVIESHQGILNSLGKICFANGQLGLKLFFANAPRPEGSR
;
A
#
# COMPACT_ATOMS: atom_id res chain seq x y z
N MET A 1 -21.35 -41.45 57.45
CA MET A 1 -19.90 -41.72 57.31
C MET A 1 -19.36 -40.74 56.28
N ALA A 2 -18.33 -39.98 56.70
CA ALA A 2 -17.41 -39.05 56.02
C ALA A 2 -17.70 -38.61 54.56
N LEU A 3 -17.93 -37.31 54.25
CA LEU A 3 -16.97 -36.16 54.16
C LEU A 3 -15.95 -36.35 53.01
N THR A 4 -15.65 -35.45 52.05
CA THR A 4 -15.60 -33.96 51.96
C THR A 4 -15.27 -33.60 50.48
N SER A 5 -15.81 -32.52 49.86
CA SER A 5 -15.21 -31.17 49.68
C SER A 5 -13.72 -31.18 49.27
N THR A 6 -13.25 -30.55 48.18
CA THR A 6 -13.20 -29.09 47.98
C THR A 6 -12.97 -28.64 46.52
N SER A 7 -13.47 -27.43 46.27
CA SER A 7 -13.17 -26.47 45.20
C SER A 7 -11.68 -26.14 45.00
N ASN A 8 -11.31 -25.72 43.78
CA ASN A 8 -10.46 -24.53 43.61
C ASN A 8 -10.76 -23.80 42.28
N THR A 9 -11.27 -22.59 42.46
CA THR A 9 -11.39 -21.50 41.50
C THR A 9 -10.08 -20.72 41.51
N ILE A 10 -9.40 -20.51 40.38
CA ILE A 10 -8.53 -19.34 40.18
C ILE A 10 -8.68 -18.81 38.75
N SER A 11 -8.96 -17.51 38.72
CA SER A 11 -9.06 -16.59 37.59
C SER A 11 -7.69 -16.23 37.01
N SER A 12 -7.61 -16.04 35.68
CA SER A 12 -6.98 -14.89 34.99
C SER A 12 -6.81 -15.24 33.50
N ALA A 13 -7.55 -14.59 32.60
CA ALA A 13 -7.12 -13.38 31.90
C ALA A 13 -5.81 -13.57 31.11
N MET A 14 -5.89 -13.60 29.78
CA MET A 14 -5.21 -12.61 28.92
C MET A 14 -5.40 -12.85 27.42
N HIS A 15 -5.82 -11.77 26.75
CA HIS A 15 -5.56 -11.35 25.38
C HIS A 15 -6.11 -12.15 24.19
N GLY A 16 -7.33 -11.74 23.80
CA GLY A 16 -7.74 -11.71 22.41
C GLY A 16 -6.79 -10.83 21.58
N THR A 17 -6.21 -11.42 20.53
CA THR A 17 -5.48 -10.69 19.49
C THR A 17 -6.48 -10.20 18.45
N SER A 18 -6.84 -8.93 18.59
CA SER A 18 -7.46 -8.12 17.55
C SER A 18 -6.58 -8.11 16.30
N SER A 19 -7.03 -8.74 15.22
CA SER A 19 -6.46 -8.54 13.88
C SER A 19 -7.08 -7.28 13.27
N PRO A 20 -6.31 -6.22 12.97
CA PRO A 20 -6.83 -5.05 12.29
C PRO A 20 -6.89 -5.34 10.79
N SER A 21 -8.08 -5.67 10.27
CA SER A 21 -8.31 -5.77 8.83
C SER A 21 -8.90 -4.45 8.30
N ASP A 22 -8.08 -3.41 8.28
CA ASP A 22 -8.36 -2.17 7.55
C ASP A 22 -7.46 -2.08 6.32
N TYR A 23 -7.95 -2.56 5.19
CA TYR A 23 -7.40 -2.22 3.87
C TYR A 23 -8.54 -1.91 2.89
N ALA A 24 -9.05 -0.68 2.99
CA ALA A 24 -9.74 -0.02 1.89
C ALA A 24 -8.68 0.69 1.02
N GLY A 25 -8.13 -0.02 0.04
CA GLY A 25 -7.20 0.53 -0.95
C GLY A 25 -7.91 0.88 -2.25
N GLU A 26 -8.03 2.19 -2.52
CA GLU A 26 -8.46 2.76 -3.80
C GLU A 26 -7.54 2.29 -4.96
N SER A 27 -8.07 1.61 -5.98
CA SER A 27 -7.44 1.58 -7.32
C SER A 27 -8.44 1.22 -8.43
N ASN A 28 -9.32 2.15 -8.76
CA ASN A 28 -9.97 2.16 -10.08
C ASN A 28 -9.00 2.74 -11.12
N ARG A 29 -8.09 1.91 -11.65
CA ARG A 29 -7.46 2.18 -12.95
C ARG A 29 -8.28 1.48 -14.03
N LYS A 30 -9.05 2.27 -14.77
CA LYS A 30 -9.61 1.86 -16.08
C LYS A 30 -8.45 1.37 -16.95
N ARG A 31 -8.48 0.11 -17.38
CA ARG A 31 -7.72 -0.36 -18.54
C ARG A 31 -8.66 -0.40 -19.74
N SER A 32 -8.20 0.20 -20.83
CA SER A 32 -8.77 0.09 -22.17
C SER A 32 -8.74 -1.37 -22.63
N ARG A 33 -9.79 -1.78 -23.35
CA ARG A 33 -9.79 -2.98 -24.18
C ARG A 33 -8.80 -2.75 -25.33
N THR A 34 -8.01 -3.76 -25.66
CA THR A 34 -7.23 -3.81 -26.89
C THR A 34 -7.69 -5.07 -27.61
N ASP A 35 -8.36 -4.89 -28.75
CA ASP A 35 -8.62 -5.96 -29.71
C ASP A 35 -7.31 -6.35 -30.41
N GLU A 36 -7.23 -7.63 -30.75
CA GLU A 36 -6.09 -8.29 -31.40
C GLU A 36 -5.92 -7.84 -32.86
N GLY A 37 -4.66 -7.62 -33.26
CA GLY A 37 -4.22 -7.42 -34.63
C GLY A 37 -2.68 -7.47 -34.69
N SER A 38 -2.16 -8.44 -35.44
CA SER A 38 -0.75 -8.84 -35.63
C SER A 38 0.25 -7.71 -35.95
N PRO A 39 1.55 -7.83 -35.59
CA PRO A 39 2.54 -6.78 -35.81
C PRO A 39 3.23 -6.90 -37.18
N VAL A 40 3.28 -5.80 -37.92
CA VAL A 40 4.11 -5.57 -39.13
C VAL A 40 5.12 -4.45 -38.80
N PRO A 41 6.38 -4.49 -39.28
CA PRO A 41 7.51 -3.87 -38.57
C PRO A 41 7.56 -2.34 -38.69
N LYS A 42 8.07 -1.73 -37.61
CA LYS A 42 8.23 -0.29 -37.41
C LYS A 42 9.11 0.34 -38.51
N ARG A 43 8.50 1.18 -39.36
CA ARG A 43 9.24 2.23 -40.08
C ARG A 43 9.68 3.29 -39.06
N LEU A 44 10.98 3.60 -39.07
CA LEU A 44 11.60 4.73 -38.37
C LEU A 44 10.87 6.03 -38.77
N CYS A 45 10.09 6.58 -37.84
CA CYS A 45 9.45 7.87 -38.02
C CYS A 45 10.38 8.95 -37.45
N THR A 46 10.84 9.81 -38.33
CA THR A 46 11.59 11.04 -38.07
C THR A 46 10.91 11.91 -37.01
N THR A 47 11.71 12.37 -36.05
CA THR A 47 11.36 13.31 -34.98
C THR A 47 10.84 14.62 -35.57
N THR A 48 9.54 14.87 -35.42
CA THR A 48 8.92 16.17 -35.68
C THR A 48 8.98 17.04 -34.42
N THR A 49 8.91 18.37 -34.63
CA THR A 49 8.99 19.56 -33.75
C THR A 49 8.27 19.54 -32.38
N ALA A 50 7.60 18.44 -32.01
CA ALA A 50 6.98 18.25 -30.71
C ALA A 50 7.98 17.80 -29.62
N SER A 51 9.11 17.19 -29.95
CA SER A 51 10.10 16.73 -28.94
C SER A 51 10.96 17.86 -28.37
N GLU A 52 11.23 18.91 -29.15
CA GLU A 52 11.99 20.10 -28.67
C GLU A 52 11.21 20.88 -27.60
N ARG A 53 9.88 20.98 -27.73
CA ARG A 53 9.02 21.59 -26.69
C ARG A 53 8.96 20.76 -25.41
N TYR A 54 9.27 19.46 -25.47
CA TYR A 54 9.17 18.55 -24.33
C TYR A 54 10.42 18.61 -23.43
N PHE A 55 11.61 18.78 -24.02
CA PHE A 55 12.85 18.95 -23.26
C PHE A 55 12.97 20.33 -22.62
N PHE A 56 12.52 21.40 -23.29
CA PHE A 56 12.61 22.77 -22.74
C PHE A 56 11.73 23.01 -21.49
N LEU A 57 10.66 22.21 -21.30
CA LEU A 57 9.74 22.36 -20.16
C LEU A 57 10.09 21.48 -18.94
N LEU A 58 10.96 20.47 -19.10
CA LEU A 58 11.43 19.62 -17.99
C LEU A 58 12.50 20.32 -17.15
N ASP A 59 13.28 21.22 -17.76
CA ASP A 59 14.37 21.96 -17.11
C ASP A 59 13.90 23.26 -16.42
N GLN A 60 12.60 23.59 -16.48
CA GLN A 60 12.10 24.83 -15.90
C GLN A 60 11.31 24.56 -14.62
N GLU A 61 11.94 24.89 -13.50
CA GLU A 61 11.32 24.90 -12.17
C GLU A 61 10.03 25.73 -12.19
N LEU A 62 8.99 25.25 -11.48
CA LEU A 62 7.80 26.06 -11.25
C LEU A 62 8.21 27.37 -10.54
N PRO A 63 7.54 28.51 -10.82
CA PRO A 63 7.76 29.73 -10.06
C PRO A 63 7.72 29.44 -8.56
N ARG A 64 8.76 29.85 -7.82
CA ARG A 64 8.97 29.48 -6.41
C ARG A 64 7.74 29.73 -5.54
N ASN A 65 7.00 30.79 -5.83
CA ASN A 65 5.75 31.14 -5.14
C ASN A 65 4.63 30.11 -5.35
N LEU A 66 4.48 29.59 -6.57
CA LEU A 66 3.52 28.54 -6.89
C LEU A 66 3.90 27.22 -6.22
N GLN A 67 5.17 26.82 -6.33
CA GLN A 67 5.70 25.62 -5.67
C GLN A 67 5.49 25.68 -4.15
N ASN A 68 5.81 26.82 -3.53
CA ASN A 68 5.61 27.03 -2.10
C ASN A 68 4.13 26.97 -1.71
N ALA A 69 3.23 27.58 -2.49
CA ALA A 69 1.79 27.52 -2.24
C ALA A 69 1.25 26.08 -2.31
N MET A 70 1.68 25.31 -3.30
CA MET A 70 1.31 23.90 -3.46
C MET A 70 1.85 23.04 -2.31
N ASN A 71 3.12 23.22 -1.94
CA ASN A 71 3.78 22.50 -0.84
C ASN A 71 3.05 22.78 0.49
N ARG A 72 2.72 24.05 0.77
CA ARG A 72 1.95 24.44 1.97
C ARG A 72 0.58 23.77 2.05
N LYS A 73 -0.05 23.46 0.91
CA LYS A 73 -1.36 22.77 0.85
C LYS A 73 -1.26 21.24 0.72
N GLY A 74 -0.04 20.70 0.72
CA GLY A 74 0.23 19.27 0.58
C GLY A 74 -0.13 18.69 -0.80
N ILE A 75 -0.15 19.55 -1.84
CA ILE A 75 -0.52 19.17 -3.20
C ILE A 75 0.69 18.55 -3.90
N LYS A 76 0.64 17.24 -4.14
CA LYS A 76 1.72 16.48 -4.83
C LYS A 76 1.56 16.41 -6.35
N ILE A 77 0.67 17.22 -6.93
CA ILE A 77 0.23 17.07 -8.33
C ILE A 77 1.16 17.81 -9.33
N LEU A 78 2.44 17.97 -8.98
CA LEU A 78 3.46 18.63 -9.82
C LEU A 78 3.46 18.14 -11.29
N PRO A 79 3.38 16.82 -11.57
CA PRO A 79 3.39 16.33 -12.94
C PRO A 79 2.16 16.73 -13.76
N ALA A 80 0.98 16.88 -13.13
CA ALA A 80 -0.22 17.25 -13.86
C ALA A 80 -0.22 18.75 -14.22
N PHE A 81 0.43 19.60 -13.41
CA PHE A 81 0.55 21.03 -13.72
C PHE A 81 1.57 21.30 -14.80
N ILE A 82 2.74 20.66 -14.74
CA ILE A 82 3.71 20.69 -15.85
C ILE A 82 3.03 20.22 -17.14
N LYS A 83 2.26 19.13 -17.05
CA LYS A 83 1.47 18.61 -18.17
C LYS A 83 0.32 19.55 -18.60
N LEU A 84 -0.23 20.37 -17.70
CA LEU A 84 -1.25 21.35 -18.04
C LEU A 84 -0.64 22.52 -18.81
N LEU A 85 0.49 23.04 -18.34
CA LEU A 85 1.23 24.12 -19.01
C LEU A 85 1.78 23.66 -20.37
N SER A 86 2.28 22.44 -20.49
CA SER A 86 2.79 21.90 -21.77
C SER A 86 1.71 21.65 -22.82
N LYS A 87 0.42 21.65 -22.43
CA LYS A 87 -0.72 21.50 -23.34
C LYS A 87 -1.28 22.82 -23.84
N VAL A 88 -0.80 23.95 -23.33
CA VAL A 88 -1.15 25.27 -23.85
C VAL A 88 -0.05 25.72 -24.79
N GLU A 89 -0.46 26.18 -25.96
CA GLU A 89 0.44 26.90 -26.85
C GLU A 89 0.69 28.27 -26.23
N ILE A 90 1.78 28.37 -25.47
CA ILE A 90 2.28 29.60 -24.87
C ILE A 90 3.04 30.34 -25.97
N LYS A 91 2.55 31.52 -26.36
CA LYS A 91 3.14 32.33 -27.43
C LYS A 91 4.22 33.27 -26.92
N SER A 92 4.21 33.60 -25.62
CA SER A 92 5.18 34.49 -25.00
C SER A 92 5.40 34.19 -23.51
N GLU A 93 6.50 34.71 -22.95
CA GLU A 93 6.82 34.54 -21.53
C GLU A 93 5.84 35.32 -20.62
N GLU A 94 5.24 36.41 -21.13
CA GLU A 94 4.19 37.15 -20.44
C GLU A 94 2.92 36.28 -20.29
N GLU A 95 2.52 35.58 -21.35
CA GLU A 95 1.36 34.66 -21.31
C GLU A 95 1.59 33.53 -20.30
N ARG A 96 2.81 32.99 -20.25
CA ARG A 96 3.20 32.00 -19.23
C ARG A 96 3.15 32.56 -17.81
N THR A 97 3.64 33.78 -17.63
CA THR A 97 3.63 34.48 -16.34
C THR A 97 2.20 34.71 -15.87
N GLU A 98 1.30 35.12 -16.78
CA GLU A 98 -0.12 35.29 -16.50
C GLU A 98 -0.78 33.95 -16.08
N TYR A 99 -0.49 32.86 -16.79
CA TYR A 99 -0.99 31.53 -16.45
C TYR A 99 -0.51 31.06 -15.08
N SER A 100 0.78 31.27 -14.79
CA SER A 100 1.38 30.95 -13.50
C SER A 100 0.78 31.78 -12.37
N LYS A 101 0.50 33.07 -12.62
CA LYS A 101 -0.18 33.97 -11.69
C LYS A 101 -1.59 33.46 -11.35
N LYS A 102 -2.39 33.08 -12.35
CA LYS A 102 -3.76 32.56 -12.11
C LYS A 102 -3.77 31.25 -11.32
N LEU A 103 -2.86 30.33 -11.60
CA LEU A 103 -2.69 29.12 -10.79
C LEU A 103 -2.25 29.45 -9.36
N THR A 104 -1.31 30.39 -9.19
CA THR A 104 -0.84 30.85 -7.88
C THR A 104 -1.99 31.44 -7.06
N ILE A 105 -2.81 32.29 -7.67
CA ILE A 105 -4.01 32.86 -7.05
C ILE A 105 -4.93 31.74 -6.56
N PHE A 106 -5.19 30.72 -7.39
CA PHE A 106 -6.01 29.59 -7.00
C PHE A 106 -5.43 28.89 -5.76
N PHE A 107 -4.17 28.45 -5.79
CA PHE A 107 -3.58 27.63 -4.72
C PHE A 107 -3.39 28.37 -3.39
N ILE A 108 -3.04 29.65 -3.43
CA ILE A 108 -2.92 30.47 -2.22
C ILE A 108 -4.28 30.59 -1.53
N ASN A 109 -5.36 30.75 -2.30
CA ASN A 109 -6.70 30.99 -1.78
C ASN A 109 -7.51 29.71 -1.44
N ILE A 110 -6.95 28.51 -1.66
CA ILE A 110 -7.63 27.26 -1.27
C ILE A 110 -7.88 27.28 0.23
N SER A 111 -9.16 27.27 0.62
CA SER A 111 -9.54 27.38 2.03
C SER A 111 -9.43 26.07 2.81
N ASP A 112 -9.32 24.94 2.12
CA ASP A 112 -9.09 23.63 2.74
C ASP A 112 -7.61 23.46 3.12
N ALA A 113 -7.35 22.98 4.33
CA ALA A 113 -5.99 22.87 4.88
C ALA A 113 -5.12 21.84 4.13
N LYS A 114 -5.73 20.77 3.62
CA LYS A 114 -5.06 19.71 2.86
C LYS A 114 -5.94 19.28 1.69
N VAL A 115 -5.55 19.65 0.48
CA VAL A 115 -6.20 19.18 -0.75
C VAL A 115 -5.22 18.28 -1.47
N LYS A 116 -5.51 16.98 -1.55
CA LYS A 116 -4.67 16.02 -2.29
C LYS A 116 -5.07 15.89 -3.76
N ASP A 117 -6.27 16.33 -4.11
CA ASP A 117 -6.88 16.09 -5.41
C ASP A 117 -7.58 17.36 -5.91
N THR A 118 -7.21 17.79 -7.11
CA THR A 118 -7.82 18.88 -7.85
C THR A 118 -8.28 18.40 -9.23
N GLY A 119 -9.06 17.31 -9.24
CA GLY A 119 -9.57 16.60 -10.41
C GLY A 119 -10.10 17.45 -11.58
N PHE A 120 -10.65 18.65 -11.37
CA PHE A 120 -11.00 19.52 -12.51
C PHE A 120 -9.76 19.97 -13.31
N PHE A 121 -8.57 20.17 -12.72
CA PHE A 121 -7.34 20.46 -13.49
C PHE A 121 -6.91 19.25 -14.31
N THR A 122 -6.97 18.04 -13.74
CA THR A 122 -6.70 16.80 -14.48
C THR A 122 -7.62 16.68 -15.70
N SER A 123 -8.87 17.09 -15.57
CA SER A 123 -9.85 17.11 -16.68
C SER A 123 -9.51 18.11 -17.79
N MET A 124 -8.93 19.26 -17.42
CA MET A 124 -8.60 20.31 -18.38
C MET A 124 -7.39 19.93 -19.23
N ILE A 125 -6.42 19.18 -18.69
CA ILE A 125 -5.22 18.70 -19.42
C ILE A 125 -5.58 18.00 -20.74
N HIS A 126 -6.71 17.30 -20.78
CA HIS A 126 -7.12 16.53 -21.94
C HIS A 126 -7.91 17.35 -22.98
N ILE A 127 -8.30 18.59 -22.66
CA ILE A 127 -9.20 19.41 -23.49
C ILE A 127 -8.67 20.86 -23.53
N PRO A 128 -7.86 21.22 -24.54
CA PRO A 128 -7.21 22.54 -24.64
C PRO A 128 -8.18 23.72 -24.54
N SER A 129 -9.40 23.60 -25.06
CA SER A 129 -10.44 24.63 -24.96
C SER A 129 -10.86 24.93 -23.52
N LYS A 130 -10.83 23.94 -22.62
CA LYS A 130 -11.11 24.13 -21.19
C LYS A 130 -9.98 24.84 -20.47
N ILE A 131 -8.73 24.60 -20.88
CA ILE A 131 -7.58 25.31 -20.33
C ILE A 131 -7.65 26.80 -20.72
N LYS A 132 -7.88 27.10 -22.02
CA LYS A 132 -8.10 28.48 -22.49
C LYS A 132 -9.25 29.16 -21.75
N LYS A 133 -10.35 28.43 -21.52
CA LYS A 133 -11.49 28.95 -20.74
C LYS A 133 -11.13 29.26 -19.28
N PHE A 134 -10.31 28.42 -18.63
CA PHE A 134 -9.84 28.68 -17.27
C PHE A 134 -9.11 30.02 -17.17
N PHE A 135 -8.19 30.28 -18.10
CA PHE A 135 -7.41 31.52 -18.09
C PHE A 135 -8.23 32.77 -18.46
N ARG A 136 -9.38 32.62 -19.11
CA ARG A 136 -10.32 33.71 -19.35
C ARG A 136 -11.16 34.09 -18.10
N PHE A 137 -11.14 33.28 -17.04
CA PHE A 137 -11.85 33.67 -15.81
C PHE A 137 -11.14 34.81 -15.09
N SER A 138 -11.93 35.70 -14.48
CA SER A 138 -11.40 36.77 -13.64
C SER A 138 -10.72 36.21 -12.40
N ASP A 139 -9.72 36.93 -11.89
CA ASP A 139 -9.01 36.55 -10.67
C ASP A 139 -9.96 36.48 -9.45
N LYS A 140 -11.01 37.33 -9.46
CA LYS A 140 -12.11 37.30 -8.50
C LYS A 140 -12.86 35.97 -8.53
N HIS A 141 -13.24 35.48 -9.70
CA HIS A 141 -13.94 34.20 -9.86
C HIS A 141 -13.03 33.02 -9.44
N ILE A 142 -11.78 33.01 -9.86
CA ILE A 142 -10.81 31.98 -9.47
C ILE A 142 -10.67 31.92 -7.94
N THR A 143 -10.56 33.09 -7.30
CA THR A 143 -10.50 33.22 -5.84
C THR A 143 -11.77 32.72 -5.16
N GLN A 144 -12.96 33.04 -5.71
CA GLN A 144 -14.23 32.56 -5.19
C GLN A 144 -14.33 31.04 -5.22
N VAL A 145 -13.97 30.41 -6.34
CA VAL A 145 -13.93 28.94 -6.45
C VAL A 145 -12.93 28.36 -5.45
N ALA A 146 -11.72 28.92 -5.35
CA ALA A 146 -10.68 28.47 -4.42
C ALA A 146 -11.14 28.53 -2.95
N LYS A 147 -11.93 29.54 -2.59
CA LYS A 147 -12.44 29.72 -1.22
C LYS A 147 -13.62 28.80 -0.86
N THR A 148 -14.21 28.15 -1.85
CA THR A 148 -15.39 27.31 -1.66
C THR A 148 -15.04 26.01 -0.91
N LYS A 149 -15.87 25.65 0.08
CA LYS A 149 -15.74 24.40 0.84
C LYS A 149 -16.97 23.50 0.68
N PRO A 150 -16.80 22.17 0.62
CA PRO A 150 -15.53 21.44 0.62
C PRO A 150 -14.95 21.30 -0.81
N MET A 151 -13.66 21.67 -0.99
CA MET A 151 -12.98 21.68 -2.29
C MET A 151 -12.88 20.28 -2.90
N LYS A 152 -12.67 19.24 -2.07
CA LYS A 152 -12.57 17.87 -2.56
C LYS A 152 -13.85 17.41 -3.28
N SER A 153 -15.01 17.68 -2.70
CA SER A 153 -16.30 17.32 -3.32
C SER A 153 -16.56 18.14 -4.57
N LEU A 154 -16.34 19.45 -4.52
CA LEU A 154 -16.42 20.31 -5.70
C LEU A 154 -15.53 19.76 -6.83
N SER A 155 -14.29 19.41 -6.51
CA SER A 155 -13.36 18.89 -7.50
C SER A 155 -13.78 17.54 -8.10
N SER A 156 -14.34 16.65 -7.29
CA SER A 156 -14.89 15.38 -7.75
C SER A 156 -16.06 15.58 -8.70
N ILE A 157 -17.01 16.46 -8.37
CA ILE A 157 -18.17 16.76 -9.22
C ILE A 157 -17.74 17.28 -10.60
N PHE A 158 -16.69 18.10 -10.63
CA PHE A 158 -16.18 18.72 -11.85
C PHE A 158 -15.00 17.96 -12.51
N ARG A 159 -14.68 16.74 -12.08
CA ARG A 159 -13.54 15.91 -12.55
C ARG A 159 -13.51 15.61 -14.05
N CYS A 160 -14.60 15.83 -14.79
CA CYS A 160 -14.64 15.72 -16.25
C CYS A 160 -15.21 16.98 -16.94
N ARG A 161 -15.54 18.02 -16.16
CA ARG A 161 -16.26 19.20 -16.64
C ARG A 161 -15.38 20.45 -16.72
N GLY A 162 -14.20 20.44 -16.10
CA GLY A 162 -13.29 21.59 -16.05
C GLY A 162 -13.65 22.56 -14.92
N PHE A 163 -13.03 23.74 -14.92
CA PHE A 163 -13.27 24.74 -13.90
C PHE A 163 -14.73 25.27 -13.95
N PRO A 164 -15.46 25.31 -12.82
CA PRO A 164 -16.86 25.77 -12.81
C PRO A 164 -16.94 27.27 -13.11
N ASN A 165 -17.99 27.71 -13.81
CA ASN A 165 -18.32 29.13 -13.98
C ASN A 165 -19.22 29.64 -12.85
N GLU A 166 -19.54 30.93 -12.84
CA GLU A 166 -20.35 31.58 -11.79
C GLU A 166 -21.71 30.90 -11.57
N SER A 167 -22.47 30.63 -12.63
CA SER A 167 -23.78 29.95 -12.52
C SER A 167 -23.66 28.54 -11.94
N LYS A 168 -22.60 27.79 -12.25
CA LYS A 168 -22.33 26.49 -11.62
C LYS A 168 -21.94 26.64 -10.15
N MET A 169 -21.22 27.70 -9.77
CA MET A 169 -20.91 27.99 -8.37
C MET A 169 -22.15 28.39 -7.57
N GLU A 170 -23.07 29.16 -8.16
CA GLU A 170 -24.35 29.49 -7.54
C GLU A 170 -25.16 28.22 -7.26
N ARG A 171 -25.26 27.30 -8.23
CA ARG A 171 -25.92 26.01 -8.04
C ARG A 171 -25.23 25.15 -6.99
N PHE A 172 -23.90 25.14 -6.95
CA PHE A 172 -23.16 24.44 -5.91
C PHE A 172 -23.53 24.98 -4.52
N ASN A 173 -23.56 26.31 -4.37
CA ASN A 173 -23.92 26.95 -3.11
C ASN A 173 -25.38 26.68 -2.72
N LYS A 174 -26.31 26.58 -3.69
CA LYS A 174 -27.69 26.13 -3.43
C LYS A 174 -27.70 24.69 -2.90
N LEU A 175 -26.93 23.80 -3.52
CA LEU A 175 -26.79 22.41 -3.08
C LEU A 175 -26.25 22.31 -1.64
N LEU A 176 -25.26 23.13 -1.26
CA LEU A 176 -24.72 23.16 0.11
C LEU A 176 -25.71 23.68 1.15
N LYS A 177 -26.75 24.40 0.74
CA LYS A 177 -27.76 25.00 1.63
C LYS A 177 -29.05 24.17 1.70
N LEU A 178 -29.08 22.98 1.11
CA LEU A 178 -30.24 22.10 1.22
C LEU A 178 -30.48 21.73 2.69
N PRO A 179 -31.67 21.99 3.26
CA PRO A 179 -31.98 21.70 4.66
C PRO A 179 -31.69 20.25 5.06
N GLN A 180 -31.94 19.30 4.15
CA GLN A 180 -31.73 17.87 4.35
C GLN A 180 -30.25 17.51 4.56
N LEU A 181 -29.31 18.38 4.18
CA LEU A 181 -27.87 18.20 4.37
C LEU A 181 -27.31 19.02 5.54
N LEU A 182 -28.17 19.73 6.25
CA LEU A 182 -27.81 20.54 7.40
C LEU A 182 -28.16 19.80 8.69
N GLU A 183 -27.22 19.79 9.63
CA GLU A 183 -27.40 19.34 11.00
C GLU A 183 -27.10 20.55 11.90
N GLU A 184 -28.10 20.98 12.68
CA GLU A 184 -28.03 22.19 13.52
C GLU A 184 -27.64 23.46 12.73
N GLY A 185 -28.10 23.56 11.48
CA GLY A 185 -27.78 24.68 10.59
C GLY A 185 -26.37 24.62 9.97
N THR A 186 -25.59 23.57 10.24
CA THR A 186 -24.25 23.35 9.69
C THR A 186 -24.24 22.21 8.68
N LEU A 187 -23.42 22.30 7.63
CA LEU A 187 -23.35 21.25 6.61
C LEU A 187 -22.80 19.94 7.18
N ASN A 188 -23.58 18.86 7.13
CA ASN A 188 -23.12 17.52 7.44
C ASN A 188 -22.19 17.01 6.32
N LEU A 189 -20.88 17.20 6.53
CA LEU A 189 -19.84 16.86 5.56
C LEU A 189 -19.85 15.36 5.15
N PRO A 190 -20.05 14.38 6.06
CA PRO A 190 -20.19 12.98 5.67
C PRO A 190 -21.34 12.69 4.70
N GLN A 191 -22.53 13.25 4.94
CA GLN A 191 -23.70 13.09 4.06
C GLN A 191 -23.45 13.76 2.71
N PHE A 192 -22.98 15.01 2.72
CA PHE A 192 -22.64 15.74 1.50
C PHE A 192 -21.55 15.03 0.68
N LYS A 193 -20.52 14.48 1.33
CA LYS A 193 -19.47 13.70 0.65
C LYS A 193 -20.05 12.48 -0.05
N SER A 194 -20.96 11.75 0.61
CA SER A 194 -21.61 10.58 0.03
C SER A 194 -22.41 10.98 -1.21
N LEU A 195 -23.29 11.96 -1.06
CA LEU A 195 -24.12 12.51 -2.14
C LEU A 195 -23.30 13.08 -3.31
N SER A 196 -22.21 13.80 -3.03
CA SER A 196 -21.34 14.37 -4.06
C SER A 196 -20.71 13.31 -4.97
N SER A 197 -20.63 12.06 -4.51
CA SER A 197 -20.06 10.97 -5.29
C SER A 197 -21.01 10.46 -6.40
N LEU A 198 -22.33 10.68 -6.27
CA LEU A 198 -23.32 10.49 -7.35
C LEU A 198 -22.94 11.33 -8.58
N PHE A 199 -22.49 12.54 -8.31
CA PHE A 199 -22.18 13.57 -9.30
C PHE A 199 -20.73 13.53 -9.79
N ASN A 200 -19.92 12.55 -9.36
CA ASN A 200 -18.51 12.47 -9.71
C ASN A 200 -18.29 12.44 -11.23
N GLY A 201 -17.73 13.52 -11.80
CA GLY A 201 -17.57 13.70 -13.25
C GLY A 201 -18.87 13.97 -14.01
N HIS A 202 -20.04 13.71 -13.43
CA HIS A 202 -21.35 13.99 -14.03
C HIS A 202 -21.66 15.50 -14.03
N GLY A 203 -21.20 16.22 -13.01
CA GLY A 203 -21.51 17.64 -12.81
C GLY A 203 -22.71 17.84 -11.88
N LEU A 204 -23.02 19.11 -11.61
CA LEU A 204 -24.13 19.46 -10.71
C LEU A 204 -25.49 19.23 -11.36
N PRO A 205 -26.48 18.83 -10.56
CA PRO A 205 -27.86 18.70 -11.01
C PRO A 205 -28.39 20.04 -11.59
N ASP A 206 -29.22 19.96 -12.61
CA ASP A 206 -30.09 21.05 -13.04
C ASP A 206 -31.29 21.26 -12.10
N GLU A 207 -32.16 22.20 -12.42
CA GLU A 207 -33.29 22.56 -11.56
C GLU A 207 -34.30 21.39 -11.38
N SER A 208 -34.51 20.61 -12.43
CA SER A 208 -35.40 19.44 -12.38
C SER A 208 -34.76 18.30 -11.59
N GLU A 209 -33.45 18.10 -11.75
CA GLU A 209 -32.65 17.16 -10.98
C GLU A 209 -32.56 17.57 -9.51
N MET A 210 -32.48 18.86 -9.20
CA MET A 210 -32.50 19.37 -7.82
C MET A 210 -33.82 19.05 -7.12
N LYS A 211 -34.96 19.22 -7.79
CA LYS A 211 -36.27 18.82 -7.24
C LYS A 211 -36.33 17.32 -6.97
N ARG A 212 -35.84 16.50 -7.91
CA ARG A 212 -35.74 15.04 -7.72
C ARG A 212 -34.79 14.66 -6.60
N LEU A 213 -33.67 15.37 -6.44
CA LEU A 213 -32.75 15.15 -5.33
C LEU A 213 -33.43 15.41 -3.98
N VAL A 214 -34.18 16.50 -3.85
CA VAL A 214 -34.94 16.80 -2.63
C VAL A 214 -35.93 15.67 -2.33
N LYS A 215 -36.71 15.24 -3.34
CA LYS A 215 -37.64 14.11 -3.22
C LYS A 215 -36.93 12.81 -2.80
N LEU A 216 -35.78 12.51 -3.40
CA LEU A 216 -34.94 11.35 -3.03
C LEU A 216 -34.55 11.42 -1.55
N LEU A 217 -34.05 12.57 -1.10
CA LEU A 217 -33.60 12.76 0.28
C LEU A 217 -34.77 12.69 1.28
N GLU A 218 -35.98 13.00 0.86
CA GLU A 218 -37.19 12.93 1.70
C GLU A 218 -37.84 11.54 1.75
N LEU A 219 -37.32 10.55 1.00
CA LEU A 219 -37.83 9.19 1.05
C LEU A 219 -37.77 8.63 2.48
N PRO A 220 -38.89 8.15 3.05
CA PRO A 220 -38.91 7.61 4.41
C PRO A 220 -37.89 6.50 4.64
N GLN A 221 -37.61 5.68 3.63
CA GLN A 221 -36.64 4.60 3.68
C GLN A 221 -35.20 5.12 3.84
N LEU A 222 -34.88 6.34 3.36
CA LEU A 222 -33.58 6.99 3.55
C LEU A 222 -33.45 7.71 4.89
N GLN A 223 -34.51 7.73 5.71
CA GLN A 223 -34.56 8.44 6.97
C GLN A 223 -34.50 7.48 8.15
N GLU A 224 -33.74 7.84 9.18
CA GLU A 224 -33.70 7.17 10.48
C GLU A 224 -33.92 8.24 11.56
N SER A 225 -35.01 8.13 12.31
CA SER A 225 -35.41 9.11 13.32
C SER A 225 -35.49 10.56 12.79
N GLY A 226 -35.94 10.73 11.54
CA GLY A 226 -36.07 12.04 10.89
C GLY A 226 -34.76 12.62 10.36
N THR A 227 -33.67 11.83 10.34
CA THR A 227 -32.37 12.24 9.80
C THR A 227 -31.91 11.29 8.69
N LEU A 228 -31.13 11.79 7.72
CA LEU A 228 -30.62 10.95 6.62
C LEU A 228 -29.74 9.81 7.16
N ASN A 229 -30.13 8.57 6.85
CA ASN A 229 -29.37 7.37 7.16
C ASN A 229 -28.09 7.34 6.29
N LEU A 230 -26.97 7.75 6.89
CA LEU A 230 -25.69 7.85 6.21
C LEU A 230 -25.20 6.51 5.60
N PRO A 231 -25.28 5.36 6.28
CA PRO A 231 -24.94 4.07 5.67
C PRO A 231 -25.73 3.72 4.41
N LEU A 232 -27.03 4.01 4.39
CA LEU A 232 -27.91 3.77 3.25
C LEU A 232 -27.61 4.75 2.12
N LEU A 233 -27.41 6.04 2.44
CA LEU A 233 -26.98 7.06 1.49
C LEU A 233 -25.64 6.69 0.85
N LYS A 234 -24.67 6.15 1.60
CA LYS A 234 -23.40 5.65 1.06
C LYS A 234 -23.60 4.49 0.09
N SER A 235 -24.54 3.59 0.39
CA SER A 235 -24.84 2.44 -0.48
C SER A 235 -25.45 2.91 -1.80
N LEU A 236 -26.46 3.79 -1.75
CA LEU A 236 -27.04 4.44 -2.93
C LEU A 236 -25.97 5.20 -3.74
N SER A 237 -25.14 5.97 -3.04
CA SER A 237 -24.05 6.73 -3.65
C SER A 237 -23.01 5.84 -4.35
N SER A 238 -22.76 4.64 -3.84
CA SER A 238 -21.87 3.66 -4.49
C SER A 238 -22.51 3.09 -5.76
N ILE A 239 -23.79 2.73 -5.71
CA ILE A 239 -24.54 2.17 -6.85
C ILE A 239 -24.52 3.15 -8.03
N PHE A 240 -24.82 4.42 -7.75
CA PHE A 240 -24.92 5.49 -8.74
C PHE A 240 -23.66 6.35 -8.87
N HIS A 241 -22.51 5.86 -8.38
CA HIS A 241 -21.27 6.62 -8.39
C HIS A 241 -20.91 7.11 -9.81
N GLY A 242 -20.87 8.43 -9.98
CA GLY A 242 -20.59 9.09 -11.26
C GLY A 242 -21.64 8.91 -12.35
N ARG A 243 -22.84 8.41 -12.01
CA ARG A 243 -23.96 8.25 -12.95
C ARG A 243 -24.99 9.38 -12.89
N GLY A 244 -24.88 10.28 -11.93
CA GLY A 244 -25.91 11.29 -11.67
C GLY A 244 -26.96 10.80 -10.69
N LEU A 245 -28.09 11.50 -10.64
CA LEU A 245 -29.23 11.12 -9.79
C LEU A 245 -30.06 10.04 -10.47
N PRO A 246 -30.59 9.08 -9.69
CA PRO A 246 -31.54 8.12 -10.22
C PRO A 246 -32.81 8.82 -10.72
N ASP A 247 -33.39 8.32 -11.81
CA ASP A 247 -34.74 8.72 -12.22
C ASP A 247 -35.83 8.10 -11.31
N GLU A 248 -37.10 8.45 -11.54
CA GLU A 248 -38.22 7.96 -10.73
C GLU A 248 -38.38 6.43 -10.79
N ALA A 249 -38.09 5.81 -11.93
CA ALA A 249 -38.16 4.36 -12.09
C ALA A 249 -37.02 3.67 -11.34
N GLU A 250 -35.80 4.23 -11.40
CA GLU A 250 -34.65 3.79 -10.62
C GLU A 250 -34.87 3.98 -9.11
N MET A 251 -35.48 5.08 -8.67
CA MET A 251 -35.84 5.30 -7.27
C MET A 251 -36.87 4.27 -6.79
N THR A 252 -37.90 4.00 -7.59
CA THR A 252 -38.90 2.96 -7.27
C THR A 252 -38.24 1.59 -7.15
N ARG A 253 -37.38 1.22 -8.11
CA ARG A 253 -36.60 -0.03 -8.04
C ARG A 253 -35.69 -0.08 -6.81
N PHE A 254 -35.07 1.03 -6.43
CA PHE A 254 -34.24 1.08 -5.23
C PHE A 254 -35.06 0.72 -3.99
N VAL A 255 -36.24 1.33 -3.82
CA VAL A 255 -37.14 1.05 -2.69
C VAL A 255 -37.57 -0.41 -2.69
N ASN A 256 -37.99 -0.95 -3.83
CA ASN A 256 -38.36 -2.36 -3.96
C ASN A 256 -37.20 -3.30 -3.56
N ILE A 257 -35.97 -2.94 -3.91
CA ILE A 257 -34.77 -3.71 -3.51
C ILE A 257 -34.60 -3.70 -2.00
N LEU A 258 -34.80 -2.56 -1.33
CA LEU A 258 -34.68 -2.47 0.13
C LEU A 258 -35.70 -3.36 0.84
N GLU A 259 -36.87 -3.57 0.23
CA GLU A 259 -37.96 -4.39 0.79
C GLU A 259 -37.78 -5.91 0.54
N LEU A 260 -36.77 -6.32 -0.24
CA LEU A 260 -36.53 -7.73 -0.51
C LEU A 260 -36.29 -8.53 0.78
N PRO A 261 -37.02 -9.65 1.01
CA PRO A 261 -36.84 -10.49 2.19
C PRO A 261 -35.39 -10.95 2.40
N GLN A 262 -34.66 -11.15 1.31
CA GLN A 262 -33.25 -11.57 1.31
C GLN A 262 -32.32 -10.48 1.86
N LEU A 263 -32.72 -9.20 1.87
CA LEU A 263 -31.98 -8.11 2.52
C LEU A 263 -32.44 -7.84 3.95
N GLN A 264 -33.51 -8.50 4.41
CA GLN A 264 -34.06 -8.32 5.75
C GLN A 264 -33.46 -9.31 6.76
N GLU A 265 -33.26 -8.87 7.99
CA GLU A 265 -32.77 -9.63 9.12
C GLU A 265 -33.54 -9.20 10.38
N GLY A 266 -34.35 -10.10 10.94
CA GLY A 266 -35.25 -9.78 12.06
C GLY A 266 -36.31 -8.72 11.72
N GLY A 267 -36.78 -8.69 10.45
CA GLY A 267 -37.75 -7.70 9.98
C GLY A 267 -37.19 -6.30 9.75
N ARG A 268 -35.85 -6.14 9.77
CA ARG A 268 -35.15 -4.87 9.51
C ARG A 268 -34.12 -5.03 8.41
N LEU A 269 -33.84 -3.95 7.69
CA LEU A 269 -32.86 -3.94 6.62
C LEU A 269 -31.46 -4.29 7.16
N SER A 270 -30.85 -5.35 6.62
CA SER A 270 -29.51 -5.79 6.98
C SER A 270 -28.46 -4.94 6.24
N MET A 271 -27.88 -3.98 6.95
CA MET A 271 -26.82 -3.11 6.40
C MET A 271 -25.62 -3.88 5.82
N PRO A 272 -25.15 -5.00 6.42
CA PRO A 272 -24.12 -5.83 5.79
C PRO A 272 -24.52 -6.40 4.43
N ARG A 273 -25.78 -6.82 4.25
CA ARG A 273 -26.28 -7.33 2.96
C ARG A 273 -26.42 -6.21 1.94
N LEU A 274 -26.95 -5.06 2.35
CA LEU A 274 -27.01 -3.88 1.48
C LEU A 274 -25.62 -3.41 1.03
N LYS A 275 -24.61 -3.48 1.91
CA LYS A 275 -23.22 -3.17 1.53
C LYS A 275 -22.68 -4.15 0.48
N SER A 276 -22.99 -5.44 0.61
CA SER A 276 -22.64 -6.44 -0.41
C SER A 276 -23.35 -6.16 -1.73
N LEU A 277 -24.64 -5.81 -1.70
CA LEU A 277 -25.41 -5.46 -2.89
C LEU A 277 -24.87 -4.21 -3.60
N SER A 278 -24.59 -3.15 -2.85
CA SER A 278 -24.02 -1.91 -3.42
C SER A 278 -22.62 -2.12 -4.02
N SER A 279 -21.85 -3.10 -3.51
CA SER A 279 -20.59 -3.52 -4.13
C SER A 279 -20.80 -4.13 -5.51
N ILE A 280 -21.81 -4.99 -5.68
CA ILE A 280 -22.14 -5.62 -6.98
C ILE A 280 -22.47 -4.56 -8.03
N PHE A 281 -23.31 -3.59 -7.64
CA PHE A 281 -23.82 -2.53 -8.50
C PHE A 281 -22.97 -1.27 -8.53
N ASN A 282 -21.79 -1.28 -7.92
CA ASN A 282 -20.94 -0.10 -7.81
C ASN A 282 -20.65 0.51 -9.20
N CYS A 283 -20.98 1.79 -9.37
CA CYS A 283 -20.87 2.53 -10.64
C CYS A 283 -21.74 1.99 -11.80
N ARG A 284 -22.65 1.04 -11.56
CA ARG A 284 -23.46 0.38 -12.60
C ARG A 284 -24.91 0.84 -12.62
N GLY A 285 -25.38 1.51 -11.57
CA GLY A 285 -26.80 1.78 -11.41
C GLY A 285 -27.56 0.52 -10.98
N LEU A 286 -28.88 0.61 -10.97
CA LEU A 286 -29.73 -0.52 -10.63
C LEU A 286 -30.04 -1.37 -11.87
N PRO A 287 -30.13 -2.70 -11.71
CA PRO A 287 -30.56 -3.59 -12.77
C PRO A 287 -32.03 -3.37 -13.15
N ASP A 288 -32.42 -3.83 -14.33
CA ASP A 288 -33.82 -3.86 -14.75
C ASP A 288 -34.61 -4.98 -14.04
N GLU A 289 -35.93 -5.05 -14.28
CA GLU A 289 -36.81 -6.04 -13.63
C GLU A 289 -36.46 -7.50 -13.99
N VAL A 290 -35.99 -7.74 -15.21
CA VAL A 290 -35.62 -9.10 -15.68
C VAL A 290 -34.33 -9.54 -14.98
N GLU A 291 -33.34 -8.65 -14.93
CA GLU A 291 -32.10 -8.84 -14.21
C GLU A 291 -32.34 -9.00 -12.70
N MET A 292 -33.24 -8.21 -12.10
CA MET A 292 -33.63 -8.34 -10.69
C MET A 292 -34.27 -9.69 -10.39
N THR A 293 -35.21 -10.14 -11.23
CA THR A 293 -35.84 -11.46 -11.10
C THR A 293 -34.79 -12.57 -11.15
N ARG A 294 -33.82 -12.46 -12.06
CA ARG A 294 -32.70 -13.40 -12.16
C ARG A 294 -31.83 -13.36 -10.89
N PHE A 295 -31.57 -12.19 -10.35
CA PHE A 295 -30.80 -12.05 -9.11
C PHE A 295 -31.51 -12.64 -7.90
N ILE A 296 -32.81 -12.44 -7.76
CA ILE A 296 -33.59 -13.05 -6.68
C ILE A 296 -33.47 -14.59 -6.76
N LYS A 297 -33.65 -15.16 -7.96
CA LYS A 297 -33.41 -16.59 -8.21
C LYS A 297 -31.99 -17.03 -7.86
N LEU A 298 -30.97 -16.19 -8.11
CA LEU A 298 -29.59 -16.46 -7.69
C LEU A 298 -29.53 -16.59 -6.17
N LEU A 299 -30.08 -15.61 -5.45
CA LEU A 299 -30.01 -15.57 -4.00
C LEU A 299 -30.74 -16.76 -3.36
N GLU A 300 -31.80 -17.27 -3.97
CA GLU A 300 -32.61 -18.39 -3.49
C GLU A 300 -31.97 -19.78 -3.71
N LEU A 301 -30.83 -19.86 -4.41
CA LEU A 301 -30.16 -21.14 -4.65
C LEU A 301 -29.81 -21.83 -3.32
N PRO A 302 -30.18 -23.12 -3.13
CA PRO A 302 -29.91 -23.84 -1.88
C PRO A 302 -28.45 -23.79 -1.39
N PRO A 303 -27.42 -23.86 -2.28
CA PRO A 303 -26.02 -23.71 -1.85
C PRO A 303 -25.68 -22.38 -1.16
N LEU A 304 -26.45 -21.31 -1.40
CA LEU A 304 -26.25 -19.99 -0.81
C LEU A 304 -27.05 -19.77 0.48
N GLN A 305 -27.94 -20.71 0.80
CA GLN A 305 -28.78 -20.67 1.98
C GLN A 305 -28.11 -21.39 3.17
N GLU A 306 -28.44 -20.96 4.38
CA GLU A 306 -28.14 -21.59 5.67
C GLU A 306 -29.41 -21.49 6.53
N GLY A 307 -30.00 -22.64 6.89
CA GLY A 307 -31.27 -22.66 7.63
C GLY A 307 -32.44 -22.00 6.88
N GLY A 308 -32.48 -22.13 5.54
CA GLY A 308 -33.51 -21.50 4.70
C GLY A 308 -33.39 -19.98 4.55
N ARG A 309 -32.26 -19.39 4.97
CA ARG A 309 -31.98 -17.95 4.84
C ARG A 309 -30.66 -17.70 4.12
N LEU A 310 -30.57 -16.57 3.40
CA LEU A 310 -29.37 -16.19 2.67
C LEU A 310 -28.18 -16.05 3.64
N SER A 311 -27.15 -16.85 3.44
CA SER A 311 -25.92 -16.77 4.23
C SER A 311 -25.18 -15.48 3.90
N LEU A 312 -25.00 -14.62 4.92
CA LEU A 312 -24.26 -13.37 4.76
C LEU A 312 -22.82 -13.62 4.27
N ARG A 313 -22.18 -14.70 4.73
CA ARG A 313 -20.79 -15.01 4.35
C ARG A 313 -20.70 -15.44 2.89
N LYS A 314 -21.62 -16.29 2.41
CA LYS A 314 -21.68 -16.69 1.00
C LYS A 314 -22.06 -15.51 0.10
N PHE A 315 -22.99 -14.67 0.54
CA PHE A 315 -23.35 -13.45 -0.20
C PHE A 315 -22.19 -12.45 -0.29
N LYS A 316 -21.38 -12.31 0.76
CA LYS A 316 -20.13 -11.52 0.70
C LYS A 316 -19.18 -12.05 -0.37
N SER A 317 -18.99 -13.37 -0.46
CA SER A 317 -18.19 -13.99 -1.52
C SER A 317 -18.74 -13.66 -2.92
N LEU A 318 -20.05 -13.75 -3.13
CA LEU A 318 -20.68 -13.33 -4.39
C LEU A 318 -20.43 -11.85 -4.70
N SER A 319 -20.59 -10.98 -3.71
CA SER A 319 -20.36 -9.55 -3.88
C SER A 319 -18.91 -9.23 -4.28
N SER A 320 -17.94 -10.04 -3.83
CA SER A 320 -16.55 -9.93 -4.27
C SER A 320 -16.39 -10.32 -5.75
N ILE A 321 -16.97 -11.44 -6.17
CA ILE A 321 -16.93 -11.93 -7.56
C ILE A 321 -17.51 -10.88 -8.53
N PHE A 322 -18.67 -10.33 -8.19
CA PHE A 322 -19.42 -9.41 -9.04
C PHE A 322 -19.16 -7.93 -8.75
N ASN A 323 -18.17 -7.59 -7.91
CA ASN A 323 -17.89 -6.21 -7.52
C ASN A 323 -17.70 -5.27 -8.73
N GLY A 324 -18.59 -4.28 -8.89
CA GLY A 324 -18.59 -3.31 -9.99
C GLY A 324 -18.88 -3.90 -11.38
N ARG A 325 -19.28 -5.18 -11.46
CA ARG A 325 -19.62 -5.87 -12.71
C ARG A 325 -21.11 -5.82 -13.01
N GLY A 326 -21.95 -5.67 -11.99
CA GLY A 326 -23.39 -5.91 -12.12
C GLY A 326 -23.71 -7.41 -11.99
N LEU A 327 -24.92 -7.79 -12.38
CA LEU A 327 -25.40 -9.16 -12.28
C LEU A 327 -24.94 -10.00 -13.47
N PRO A 328 -24.73 -11.31 -13.28
CA PRO A 328 -24.48 -12.21 -14.39
C PRO A 328 -25.70 -12.30 -15.31
N ASN A 329 -25.45 -12.39 -16.62
CA ASN A 329 -26.48 -12.76 -17.58
C ASN A 329 -26.93 -14.23 -17.39
N GLU A 330 -27.92 -14.68 -18.16
CA GLU A 330 -28.46 -16.04 -17.98
C GLU A 330 -27.42 -17.15 -18.22
N VAL A 331 -26.57 -16.98 -19.25
CA VAL A 331 -25.52 -17.94 -19.58
C VAL A 331 -24.46 -17.98 -18.47
N GLU A 332 -24.02 -16.82 -18.00
CA GLU A 332 -23.09 -16.69 -16.88
C GLU A 332 -23.69 -17.27 -15.57
N MET A 333 -24.99 -17.10 -15.35
CA MET A 333 -25.68 -17.65 -14.19
C MET A 333 -25.74 -19.18 -14.24
N LYS A 334 -26.05 -19.78 -15.41
CA LYS A 334 -26.02 -21.24 -15.59
C LYS A 334 -24.63 -21.82 -15.29
N ARG A 335 -23.58 -21.23 -15.88
CA ARG A 335 -22.18 -21.60 -15.60
C ARG A 335 -21.81 -21.44 -14.13
N PHE A 336 -22.30 -20.39 -13.48
CA PHE A 336 -22.04 -20.19 -12.06
C PHE A 336 -22.72 -21.24 -11.18
N ILE A 337 -23.96 -21.61 -11.51
CA ILE A 337 -24.69 -22.68 -10.82
C ILE A 337 -23.95 -24.01 -10.99
N GLU A 338 -23.45 -24.31 -12.19
CA GLU A 338 -22.64 -25.51 -12.46
C GLU A 338 -21.34 -25.49 -11.66
N LEU A 339 -20.63 -24.35 -11.64
CA LEU A 339 -19.45 -24.17 -10.80
C LEU A 339 -19.77 -24.46 -9.32
N LEU A 340 -20.87 -23.91 -8.79
CA LEU A 340 -21.28 -24.13 -7.41
C LEU A 340 -21.71 -25.58 -7.11
N LYS A 341 -21.99 -26.40 -8.13
CA LYS A 341 -22.34 -27.83 -8.00
C LYS A 341 -21.13 -28.75 -8.05
N LEU A 342 -19.94 -28.25 -8.39
CA LEU A 342 -18.73 -29.07 -8.45
C LEU A 342 -18.48 -29.80 -7.13
N PRO A 343 -18.36 -31.14 -7.12
CA PRO A 343 -18.10 -31.92 -5.91
C PRO A 343 -16.88 -31.43 -5.14
N GLN A 344 -15.85 -30.96 -5.85
CA GLN A 344 -14.60 -30.44 -5.30
C GLN A 344 -14.78 -29.20 -4.41
N LEU A 345 -15.90 -28.47 -4.53
CA LEU A 345 -16.23 -27.33 -3.69
C LEU A 345 -17.08 -27.70 -2.46
N HIS A 346 -17.42 -28.97 -2.29
CA HIS A 346 -18.29 -29.43 -1.21
C HIS A 346 -17.52 -30.21 -0.16
N GLU A 347 -17.82 -29.93 1.11
CA GLU A 347 -17.34 -30.67 2.27
C GLU A 347 -18.57 -31.18 3.02
N GLY A 348 -18.66 -32.50 3.23
CA GLY A 348 -19.82 -33.12 3.89
C GLY A 348 -21.15 -32.88 3.16
N GLY A 349 -21.13 -32.83 1.82
CA GLY A 349 -22.31 -32.58 0.99
C GLY A 349 -22.80 -31.13 0.99
N ARG A 350 -22.05 -30.19 1.60
CA ARG A 350 -22.39 -28.77 1.65
C ARG A 350 -21.30 -27.93 1.00
N LEU A 351 -21.69 -26.85 0.32
CA LEU A 351 -20.75 -25.90 -0.27
C LEU A 351 -19.79 -25.35 0.80
N SER A 352 -18.51 -25.65 0.65
CA SER A 352 -17.45 -25.22 1.56
C SER A 352 -17.26 -23.71 1.47
N LEU A 353 -17.53 -23.01 2.57
CA LEU A 353 -17.34 -21.57 2.63
C LEU A 353 -15.86 -21.16 2.42
N PRO A 354 -14.86 -21.84 3.01
CA PRO A 354 -13.45 -21.57 2.72
C PRO A 354 -13.10 -21.67 1.24
N LEU A 355 -13.58 -22.71 0.54
CA LEU A 355 -13.34 -22.88 -0.90
C LEU A 355 -14.04 -21.79 -1.72
N LEU A 356 -15.29 -21.43 -1.36
CA LEU A 356 -16.01 -20.32 -1.99
C LEU A 356 -15.29 -18.97 -1.77
N GLN A 357 -14.68 -18.75 -0.61
CA GLN A 357 -13.88 -17.56 -0.34
C GLN A 357 -12.63 -17.52 -1.22
N SER A 358 -11.93 -18.65 -1.38
CA SER A 358 -10.79 -18.76 -2.30
C SER A 358 -11.20 -18.49 -3.75
N LEU A 359 -12.33 -19.04 -4.22
CA LEU A 359 -12.89 -18.70 -5.54
C LEU A 359 -13.19 -17.21 -5.68
N SER A 360 -13.78 -16.60 -4.65
CA SER A 360 -14.10 -15.18 -4.68
C SER A 360 -12.87 -14.28 -4.73
N SER A 361 -11.70 -14.76 -4.29
CA SER A 361 -10.41 -14.07 -4.45
C SER A 361 -9.95 -14.11 -5.91
N ILE A 362 -10.03 -15.27 -6.55
CA ILE A 362 -9.64 -15.48 -7.96
C ILE A 362 -10.50 -14.59 -8.87
N PHE A 363 -11.81 -14.61 -8.69
CA PHE A 363 -12.77 -13.90 -9.55
C PHE A 363 -13.13 -12.49 -9.07
N CYS A 364 -12.45 -11.97 -8.05
CA CYS A 364 -12.74 -10.66 -7.46
C CYS A 364 -12.82 -9.55 -8.53
N GLY A 365 -14.02 -8.97 -8.73
CA GLY A 365 -14.30 -7.93 -9.74
C GLY A 365 -14.14 -8.37 -11.19
N ARG A 366 -14.05 -9.68 -11.47
CA ARG A 366 -13.90 -10.25 -12.81
C ARG A 366 -15.21 -10.83 -13.35
N GLY A 367 -16.12 -11.25 -12.47
CA GLY A 367 -17.32 -12.00 -12.85
C GLY A 367 -17.01 -13.48 -13.09
N ILE A 368 -17.94 -14.15 -13.77
CA ILE A 368 -17.84 -15.59 -14.06
C ILE A 368 -17.00 -15.79 -15.32
N PRO A 369 -16.00 -16.69 -15.32
CA PRO A 369 -15.26 -17.02 -16.52
C PRO A 369 -16.15 -17.54 -17.65
N GLU A 370 -15.69 -17.35 -18.89
CA GLU A 370 -16.27 -18.00 -20.07
C GLU A 370 -16.07 -19.52 -20.01
N GLU A 371 -16.82 -20.25 -20.83
CA GLU A 371 -16.89 -21.72 -20.80
C GLU A 371 -15.54 -22.41 -20.99
N THR A 372 -14.72 -21.95 -21.93
CA THR A 372 -13.39 -22.53 -22.16
C THR A 372 -12.47 -22.32 -20.95
N ALA A 373 -12.53 -21.15 -20.33
CA ALA A 373 -11.78 -20.85 -19.11
C ALA A 373 -12.32 -21.67 -17.92
N MET A 374 -13.64 -21.84 -17.83
CA MET A 374 -14.27 -22.67 -16.79
C MET A 374 -13.83 -24.13 -16.91
N THR A 375 -13.84 -24.68 -18.12
CA THR A 375 -13.40 -26.06 -18.39
C THR A 375 -11.94 -26.26 -17.97
N ARG A 376 -11.04 -25.33 -18.37
CA ARG A 376 -9.65 -25.37 -17.91
C ARG A 376 -9.51 -25.28 -16.40
N PHE A 377 -10.38 -24.52 -15.74
CA PHE A 377 -10.38 -24.40 -14.29
C PHE A 377 -10.88 -25.67 -13.60
N VAL A 378 -11.90 -26.33 -14.13
CA VAL A 378 -12.33 -27.64 -13.62
C VAL A 378 -11.18 -28.64 -13.72
N ASN A 379 -10.53 -28.73 -14.89
CA ASN A 379 -9.36 -29.59 -15.08
C ASN A 379 -8.22 -29.25 -14.11
N LEU A 380 -7.99 -27.95 -13.84
CA LEU A 380 -7.03 -27.50 -12.83
C LEU A 380 -7.39 -28.03 -11.44
N LEU A 381 -8.66 -27.94 -11.04
CA LEU A 381 -9.11 -28.45 -9.74
C LEU A 381 -8.94 -29.96 -9.61
N GLU A 382 -9.02 -30.71 -10.71
CA GLU A 382 -8.88 -32.17 -10.74
C GLU A 382 -7.44 -32.68 -10.72
N LEU A 383 -6.45 -31.79 -10.82
CA LEU A 383 -5.05 -32.17 -10.75
C LEU A 383 -4.73 -32.91 -9.43
N PRO A 384 -4.12 -34.11 -9.48
CA PRO A 384 -3.74 -34.86 -8.29
C PRO A 384 -2.90 -34.03 -7.30
N GLN A 385 -2.08 -33.12 -7.83
CA GLN A 385 -1.24 -32.22 -7.05
C GLN A 385 -2.05 -31.27 -6.15
N LEU A 386 -3.28 -30.90 -6.52
CA LEU A 386 -4.17 -30.08 -5.68
C LEU A 386 -5.07 -30.91 -4.77
N GLN A 387 -5.04 -32.23 -4.87
CA GLN A 387 -5.89 -33.17 -4.14
C GLN A 387 -5.16 -33.78 -2.94
N GLU A 388 -5.90 -34.09 -1.89
CA GLU A 388 -5.47 -34.80 -0.68
C GLU A 388 -6.59 -35.79 -0.34
N ASP A 389 -6.27 -37.08 -0.33
CA ASP A 389 -7.24 -38.19 -0.20
C ASP A 389 -8.41 -38.12 -1.20
N GLY A 390 -8.10 -37.73 -2.45
CA GLY A 390 -9.08 -37.58 -3.52
C GLY A 390 -10.04 -36.38 -3.36
N ARG A 391 -9.72 -35.44 -2.46
CA ARG A 391 -10.49 -34.20 -2.26
C ARG A 391 -9.60 -32.97 -2.42
N LEU A 392 -10.20 -31.86 -2.84
CA LEU A 392 -9.46 -30.62 -3.06
C LEU A 392 -8.85 -30.13 -1.74
N SER A 393 -7.52 -30.08 -1.68
CA SER A 393 -6.79 -29.66 -0.48
C SER A 393 -6.96 -28.16 -0.29
N LEU A 394 -7.72 -27.75 0.74
CA LEU A 394 -7.97 -26.34 1.06
C LEU A 394 -6.66 -25.52 1.19
N PRO A 395 -5.60 -25.99 1.88
CA PRO A 395 -4.33 -25.27 1.92
C PRO A 395 -3.69 -25.04 0.55
N ARG A 396 -3.74 -26.03 -0.35
CA ARG A 396 -3.16 -25.92 -1.70
C ARG A 396 -3.99 -24.98 -2.58
N PHE A 397 -5.32 -25.12 -2.52
CA PHE A 397 -6.23 -24.23 -3.24
C PHE A 397 -6.16 -22.78 -2.73
N LYS A 398 -5.96 -22.57 -1.43
CA LYS A 398 -5.74 -21.22 -0.87
C LYS A 398 -4.49 -20.57 -1.42
N SER A 399 -3.38 -21.31 -1.52
CA SER A 399 -2.15 -20.83 -2.14
C SER A 399 -2.37 -20.46 -3.61
N LEU A 400 -3.05 -21.31 -4.38
CA LEU A 400 -3.44 -21.01 -5.76
C LEU A 400 -4.29 -19.72 -5.86
N SER A 401 -5.29 -19.59 -4.98
CA SER A 401 -6.18 -18.42 -4.95
C SER A 401 -5.46 -17.11 -4.61
N SER A 402 -4.34 -17.18 -3.88
CA SER A 402 -3.47 -16.02 -3.64
C SER A 402 -2.74 -15.61 -4.91
N ILE A 403 -2.18 -16.57 -5.65
CA ILE A 403 -1.44 -16.32 -6.91
C ILE A 403 -2.37 -15.69 -7.95
N LEU A 404 -3.54 -16.29 -8.16
CA LEU A 404 -4.51 -15.87 -9.16
C LEU A 404 -5.43 -14.72 -8.72
N GLY A 405 -5.32 -14.27 -7.47
CA GLY A 405 -6.21 -13.27 -6.88
C GLY A 405 -6.34 -12.00 -7.73
N ARG A 406 -7.57 -11.57 -8.04
CA ARG A 406 -7.90 -10.39 -8.90
C ARG A 406 -7.39 -10.46 -10.35
N ARG A 407 -6.65 -11.51 -10.73
CA ARG A 407 -6.14 -11.72 -12.09
C ARG A 407 -7.10 -12.55 -12.94
N GLY A 408 -7.88 -13.41 -12.30
CA GLY A 408 -8.75 -14.37 -12.98
C GLY A 408 -8.00 -15.64 -13.34
N LEU A 409 -8.59 -16.44 -14.22
CA LEU A 409 -7.97 -17.68 -14.67
C LEU A 409 -6.91 -17.41 -15.73
N PRO A 410 -5.81 -18.18 -15.71
CA PRO A 410 -4.80 -18.09 -16.74
C PRO A 410 -5.31 -18.63 -18.09
N ASP A 411 -4.66 -18.20 -19.17
CA ASP A 411 -4.81 -18.82 -20.48
C ASP A 411 -4.20 -20.23 -20.50
N GLU A 412 -4.38 -20.94 -21.62
CA GLU A 412 -3.91 -22.32 -21.77
C GLU A 412 -2.39 -22.46 -21.62
N LYS A 413 -1.61 -21.54 -22.21
CA LYS A 413 -0.14 -21.59 -22.13
C LYS A 413 0.34 -21.36 -20.70
N ALA A 414 -0.24 -20.39 -20.00
CA ALA A 414 0.07 -20.13 -18.61
C ALA A 414 -0.39 -21.29 -17.71
N MET A 415 -1.53 -21.93 -18.00
CA MET A 415 -1.99 -23.11 -17.28
C MET A 415 -1.02 -24.29 -17.45
N ALA A 416 -0.61 -24.60 -18.69
CA ALA A 416 0.34 -25.67 -18.98
C ALA A 416 1.67 -25.46 -18.24
N ARG A 417 2.22 -24.23 -18.28
CA ARG A 417 3.42 -23.88 -17.51
C ARG A 417 3.24 -24.04 -16.01
N PHE A 418 2.08 -23.70 -15.47
CA PHE A 418 1.82 -23.89 -14.06
C PHE A 418 1.69 -25.36 -13.68
N ILE A 419 1.08 -26.20 -14.52
CA ILE A 419 1.07 -27.65 -14.32
C ILE A 419 2.50 -28.18 -14.29
N MET A 420 3.33 -27.79 -15.27
CA MET A 420 4.76 -28.14 -15.28
C MET A 420 5.48 -27.67 -14.02
N LEU A 421 5.19 -26.44 -13.55
CA LEU A 421 5.74 -25.93 -12.29
C LEU A 421 5.34 -26.84 -11.13
N LEU A 422 4.06 -27.21 -11.01
CA LEU A 422 3.59 -28.09 -9.94
C LEU A 422 4.23 -29.47 -10.00
N GLU A 423 4.64 -29.95 -11.17
CA GLU A 423 5.28 -31.26 -11.37
C GLU A 423 6.78 -31.29 -11.07
N LEU A 424 7.40 -30.14 -10.84
CA LEU A 424 8.83 -30.08 -10.53
C LEU A 424 9.19 -30.89 -9.28
N PRO A 425 10.21 -31.78 -9.35
CA PRO A 425 10.64 -32.59 -8.22
C PRO A 425 10.96 -31.77 -6.96
N GLN A 426 11.51 -30.56 -7.14
CA GLN A 426 11.87 -29.63 -6.07
C GLN A 426 10.64 -29.10 -5.32
N LEU A 427 9.46 -29.10 -5.95
CA LEU A 427 8.17 -28.70 -5.34
C LEU A 427 7.39 -29.90 -4.80
N GLN A 428 7.94 -31.11 -4.89
CA GLN A 428 7.33 -32.35 -4.41
C GLN A 428 8.07 -32.85 -3.16
N GLU A 429 7.32 -33.35 -2.18
CA GLU A 429 7.81 -34.04 -0.99
C GLU A 429 6.99 -35.33 -0.83
N GLY A 430 7.66 -36.49 -0.94
CA GLY A 430 7.00 -37.80 -0.88
C GLY A 430 5.96 -38.04 -2.00
N GLY A 431 6.16 -37.44 -3.18
CA GLY A 431 5.20 -37.51 -4.30
C GLY A 431 3.98 -36.59 -4.16
N SER A 432 4.00 -35.66 -3.20
CA SER A 432 2.93 -34.67 -2.97
C SER A 432 3.47 -33.24 -2.98
N LEU A 433 2.65 -32.25 -3.33
CA LEU A 433 3.11 -30.86 -3.33
C LEU A 433 3.58 -30.42 -1.94
N ASN A 434 4.83 -29.96 -1.86
CA ASN A 434 5.40 -29.36 -0.66
C ASN A 434 4.65 -28.06 -0.33
N LEU A 435 3.76 -28.13 0.65
CA LEU A 435 2.89 -27.03 1.02
C LEU A 435 3.65 -25.77 1.49
N PRO A 436 4.74 -25.87 2.28
CA PRO A 436 5.61 -24.72 2.58
C PRO A 436 6.14 -24.00 1.32
N LEU A 437 6.62 -24.74 0.33
CA LEU A 437 7.11 -24.19 -0.94
C LEU A 437 6.00 -23.51 -1.73
N LEU A 438 4.85 -24.17 -1.85
CA LEU A 438 3.67 -23.62 -2.52
C LEU A 438 3.17 -22.33 -1.82
N LYS A 439 3.18 -22.28 -0.48
CA LYS A 439 2.86 -21.06 0.28
C LYS A 439 3.83 -19.94 -0.02
N SER A 440 5.12 -20.23 -0.14
CA SER A 440 6.12 -19.23 -0.51
C SER A 440 5.91 -18.70 -1.92
N LEU A 441 5.69 -19.57 -2.91
CA LEU A 441 5.27 -19.17 -4.26
C LEU A 441 4.05 -18.26 -4.22
N SER A 442 3.04 -18.63 -3.43
CA SER A 442 1.82 -17.85 -3.29
C SER A 442 2.01 -16.48 -2.67
N SER A 443 3.06 -16.30 -1.85
CA SER A 443 3.44 -15.02 -1.23
C SER A 443 4.14 -14.10 -2.24
N ILE A 444 5.02 -14.66 -3.07
CA ILE A 444 5.78 -13.94 -4.10
C ILE A 444 4.85 -13.43 -5.19
N PHE A 445 3.99 -14.32 -5.67
CA PHE A 445 3.10 -14.06 -6.81
C PHE A 445 1.69 -13.64 -6.39
N SER A 446 1.48 -13.32 -5.11
CA SER A 446 0.17 -12.89 -4.60
C SER A 446 -0.40 -11.73 -5.42
N GLY A 447 -1.53 -11.95 -6.10
CA GLY A 447 -2.19 -10.98 -6.97
C GLY A 447 -1.44 -10.61 -8.25
N ARG A 448 -0.32 -11.27 -8.56
CA ARG A 448 0.47 -11.03 -9.78
C ARG A 448 0.07 -11.92 -10.94
N GLY A 449 -0.50 -13.09 -10.65
CA GLY A 449 -0.76 -14.14 -11.63
C GLY A 449 0.36 -15.18 -11.62
N LEU A 450 0.26 -16.15 -12.53
CA LEU A 450 1.28 -17.19 -12.67
C LEU A 450 2.60 -16.59 -13.20
N PRO A 451 3.75 -17.12 -12.77
CA PRO A 451 5.04 -16.72 -13.31
C PRO A 451 5.15 -17.01 -14.82
N ASP A 452 5.87 -16.15 -15.54
CA ASP A 452 6.33 -16.46 -16.90
C ASP A 452 7.51 -17.46 -16.90
N GLU A 453 7.96 -17.91 -18.07
CA GLU A 453 9.06 -18.88 -18.21
C GLU A 453 10.36 -18.39 -17.59
N SER A 454 10.63 -17.10 -17.71
CA SER A 454 11.85 -16.48 -17.21
C SER A 454 11.80 -16.38 -15.68
N GLU A 455 10.65 -16.00 -15.12
CA GLU A 455 10.39 -16.03 -13.68
C GLU A 455 10.43 -17.45 -13.12
N MET A 456 9.88 -18.44 -13.82
CA MET A 456 9.96 -19.85 -13.44
C MET A 456 11.40 -20.34 -13.41
N LYS A 457 12.19 -20.07 -14.46
CA LYS A 457 13.60 -20.44 -14.50
C LYS A 457 14.36 -19.84 -13.32
N ARG A 458 14.22 -18.54 -13.08
CA ARG A 458 14.85 -17.87 -11.91
C ARG A 458 14.42 -18.47 -10.58
N PHE A 459 13.16 -18.90 -10.47
CA PHE A 459 12.68 -19.57 -9.26
C PHE A 459 13.35 -20.94 -9.07
N ILE A 460 13.48 -21.73 -10.14
CA ILE A 460 14.13 -23.04 -10.11
C ILE A 460 15.61 -22.88 -9.78
N ASP A 461 16.31 -21.98 -10.48
CA ASP A 461 17.71 -21.66 -10.23
C ASP A 461 17.94 -21.26 -8.77
N LEU A 462 17.00 -20.54 -8.16
CA LEU A 462 17.02 -20.19 -6.73
C LEU A 462 16.90 -21.42 -5.84
N LEU A 463 15.96 -22.33 -6.13
CA LEU A 463 15.75 -23.55 -5.34
C LEU A 463 16.94 -24.52 -5.41
N GLU A 464 17.69 -24.48 -6.52
CA GLU A 464 18.84 -25.36 -6.76
C GLU A 464 20.15 -24.83 -6.15
N LEU A 465 20.14 -23.63 -5.57
CA LEU A 465 21.33 -23.08 -4.91
C LEU A 465 21.78 -23.97 -3.73
N PRO A 466 23.03 -24.44 -3.71
CA PRO A 466 23.56 -25.26 -2.63
C PRO A 466 23.43 -24.61 -1.25
N GLN A 467 23.51 -23.27 -1.18
CA GLN A 467 23.39 -22.49 0.05
C GLN A 467 22.00 -22.54 0.66
N LEU A 468 20.98 -22.91 -0.13
CA LEU A 468 19.61 -23.11 0.33
C LEU A 468 19.31 -24.58 0.61
N GLN A 469 20.30 -25.46 0.51
CA GLN A 469 20.18 -26.88 0.76
C GLN A 469 20.95 -27.29 2.03
N GLU A 470 20.30 -28.06 2.89
CA GLU A 470 20.88 -28.67 4.09
C GLU A 470 20.69 -30.19 3.96
N GLY A 471 21.81 -30.94 3.84
CA GLY A 471 21.78 -32.38 3.58
C GLY A 471 21.13 -32.78 2.25
N GLY A 472 21.27 -31.93 1.21
CA GLY A 472 20.65 -32.14 -0.11
C GLY A 472 19.14 -31.86 -0.16
N ARG A 473 18.56 -31.33 0.92
CA ARG A 473 17.16 -30.90 0.98
C ARG A 473 17.06 -29.40 1.20
N LEU A 474 16.03 -28.77 0.66
CA LEU A 474 15.84 -27.34 0.81
C LEU A 474 15.61 -26.93 2.28
N SER A 475 16.43 -26.02 2.80
CA SER A 475 16.30 -25.48 4.16
C SER A 475 15.10 -24.52 4.25
N LEU A 476 13.98 -25.03 4.76
CA LEU A 476 12.72 -24.28 4.87
C LEU A 476 12.83 -22.94 5.65
N PRO A 477 13.59 -22.83 6.76
CA PRO A 477 13.74 -21.56 7.48
C PRO A 477 14.45 -20.46 6.69
N LEU A 478 15.54 -20.82 5.98
CA LEU A 478 16.28 -19.92 5.10
C LEU A 478 15.41 -19.51 3.92
N HIS A 479 14.78 -20.48 3.26
CA HIS A 479 13.89 -20.27 2.13
C HIS A 479 12.71 -19.33 2.48
N LYS A 480 12.00 -19.58 3.59
CA LYS A 480 10.91 -18.71 4.05
C LYS A 480 11.37 -17.27 4.26
N SER A 481 12.59 -17.11 4.78
CA SER A 481 13.15 -15.81 5.10
C SER A 481 13.59 -15.05 3.87
N LEU A 482 14.11 -15.72 2.85
CA LEU A 482 14.49 -15.12 1.58
C LEU A 482 13.26 -14.69 0.78
N LEU A 483 12.22 -15.51 0.73
CA LEU A 483 11.05 -15.23 -0.12
C LEU A 483 10.12 -14.20 0.51
N SER A 484 10.20 -14.01 1.83
CA SER A 484 9.57 -12.87 2.49
C SER A 484 10.01 -11.52 1.87
N ILE A 485 11.19 -11.47 1.24
CA ILE A 485 11.76 -10.28 0.61
C ILE A 485 11.10 -9.98 -0.76
N PHE A 486 10.56 -11.03 -1.39
CA PHE A 486 9.86 -10.97 -2.67
C PHE A 486 8.34 -10.91 -2.52
N HIS A 487 7.83 -10.82 -1.30
CA HIS A 487 6.39 -10.81 -1.03
C HIS A 487 5.67 -9.72 -1.83
N GLN A 488 4.67 -10.11 -2.64
CA GLN A 488 3.88 -9.28 -3.58
C GLN A 488 4.71 -8.55 -4.66
N GLY A 489 6.04 -8.62 -4.59
CA GLY A 489 6.97 -7.97 -5.50
C GLY A 489 7.33 -8.80 -6.72
N GLY A 490 7.00 -10.10 -6.71
CA GLY A 490 7.50 -11.08 -7.69
C GLY A 490 8.99 -11.34 -7.53
N LEU A 491 9.53 -12.17 -8.42
CA LEU A 491 10.97 -12.41 -8.46
C LEU A 491 11.68 -11.20 -9.07
N PRO A 492 12.90 -10.90 -8.60
CA PRO A 492 13.73 -9.87 -9.20
C PRO A 492 14.05 -10.21 -10.66
N ASN A 493 14.43 -9.20 -11.44
CA ASN A 493 14.95 -9.42 -12.79
C ASN A 493 16.28 -10.18 -12.74
N GLU A 494 16.76 -10.64 -13.89
CA GLU A 494 17.97 -11.47 -13.99
C GLU A 494 19.21 -10.81 -13.38
N ALA A 495 19.45 -9.53 -13.65
CA ALA A 495 20.59 -8.80 -13.09
C ALA A 495 20.54 -8.70 -11.55
N THR A 496 19.38 -8.36 -10.99
CA THR A 496 19.19 -8.33 -9.53
C THR A 496 19.22 -9.74 -8.93
N MET A 497 18.78 -10.75 -9.67
CA MET A 497 18.83 -12.15 -9.25
C MET A 497 20.27 -12.67 -9.21
N MET A 498 21.09 -12.37 -10.21
CA MET A 498 22.52 -12.68 -10.22
C MET A 498 23.23 -12.06 -9.01
N ARG A 499 22.99 -10.77 -8.76
CA ARG A 499 23.54 -10.06 -7.59
C ARG A 499 23.07 -10.66 -6.25
N PHE A 500 21.82 -11.11 -6.20
CA PHE A 500 21.31 -11.84 -5.03
C PHE A 500 22.03 -13.18 -4.84
N ILE A 501 22.30 -13.92 -5.92
CA ILE A 501 23.05 -15.18 -5.89
C ILE A 501 24.51 -14.92 -5.49
N GLU A 502 25.12 -13.84 -5.96
CA GLU A 502 26.46 -13.41 -5.56
C GLU A 502 26.53 -13.10 -4.07
N LEU A 503 25.58 -12.32 -3.53
CA LEU A 503 25.46 -12.10 -2.07
C LEU A 503 25.37 -13.44 -1.34
N LEU A 504 24.52 -14.36 -1.78
CA LEU A 504 24.39 -15.68 -1.15
C LEU A 504 25.68 -16.51 -1.20
N LYS A 505 26.62 -16.22 -2.10
CA LYS A 505 27.91 -16.92 -2.18
C LYS A 505 29.00 -16.25 -1.36
N MET A 506 28.79 -15.03 -0.86
CA MET A 506 29.80 -14.30 -0.10
C MET A 506 30.14 -15.02 1.21
N PRO A 507 31.39 -15.49 1.42
CA PRO A 507 31.78 -16.20 2.63
C PRO A 507 31.62 -15.31 3.88
N GLN A 508 31.74 -13.99 3.73
CA GLN A 508 31.59 -13.03 4.81
C GLN A 508 30.15 -12.94 5.34
N LEU A 509 29.15 -13.37 4.55
CA LEU A 509 27.76 -13.49 5.00
C LEU A 509 27.48 -14.83 5.69
N HIS A 510 28.47 -15.70 5.86
CA HIS A 510 28.32 -16.99 6.53
C HIS A 510 29.07 -16.99 7.86
N GLU A 511 28.35 -17.31 8.93
CA GLU A 511 28.92 -17.53 10.26
C GLU A 511 28.85 -19.03 10.56
N ASP A 512 30.02 -19.65 10.78
CA ASP A 512 30.19 -21.08 11.05
C ASP A 512 29.49 -21.97 10.01
N GLY A 513 29.58 -21.58 8.73
CA GLY A 513 28.97 -22.28 7.60
C GLY A 513 27.47 -22.01 7.39
N ARG A 514 26.84 -21.15 8.20
CA ARG A 514 25.42 -20.78 8.08
C ARG A 514 25.26 -19.33 7.63
N LEU A 515 24.33 -19.08 6.71
CA LEU A 515 24.01 -17.73 6.25
C LEU A 515 23.51 -16.84 7.40
N ASN A 516 24.19 -15.72 7.67
CA ASN A 516 23.72 -14.66 8.55
C ASN A 516 22.55 -13.92 7.88
N LEU A 517 21.36 -14.47 8.11
CA LEU A 517 20.12 -14.07 7.48
C LEU A 517 19.68 -12.62 7.80
N PRO A 518 19.83 -12.10 9.05
CA PRO A 518 19.60 -10.68 9.32
C PRO A 518 20.48 -9.74 8.48
N LEU A 519 21.78 -10.05 8.37
CA LEU A 519 22.72 -9.26 7.59
C LEU A 519 22.38 -9.29 6.10
N PHE A 520 22.11 -10.49 5.59
CA PHE A 520 21.69 -10.69 4.21
C PHE A 520 20.43 -9.89 3.86
N LYS A 521 19.42 -9.87 4.75
CA LYS A 521 18.19 -9.06 4.55
C LYS A 521 18.48 -7.57 4.48
N LEU A 522 19.36 -7.07 5.35
CA LEU A 522 19.73 -5.67 5.40
C LEU A 522 20.39 -5.23 4.08
N LEU A 523 21.32 -6.03 3.58
CA LEU A 523 22.00 -5.84 2.29
C LEU A 523 21.03 -5.85 1.13
N LEU A 524 20.13 -6.83 1.09
CA LEU A 524 19.20 -6.95 -0.01
C LEU A 524 18.19 -5.80 -0.08
N VAL A 525 17.74 -5.26 1.06
CA VAL A 525 16.87 -4.08 1.09
C VAL A 525 17.57 -2.87 0.48
N LYS A 526 18.89 -2.74 0.66
CA LYS A 526 19.68 -1.65 0.07
C LYS A 526 19.92 -1.88 -1.42
N VAL A 527 20.34 -3.07 -1.82
CA VAL A 527 20.51 -3.45 -3.24
C VAL A 527 19.21 -3.26 -4.04
N LYS A 528 18.05 -3.55 -3.46
CA LYS A 528 16.74 -3.35 -4.10
C LYS A 528 16.34 -1.87 -4.25
N LYS A 529 16.88 -0.98 -3.41
CA LYS A 529 16.56 0.45 -3.43
C LYS A 529 17.52 1.27 -4.30
N SER A 530 18.71 0.75 -4.58
CA SER A 530 19.72 1.37 -5.43
C SER A 530 19.40 1.18 -6.92
N GLN A 531 19.81 2.14 -7.76
CA GLN A 531 19.79 1.95 -9.22
C GLN A 531 20.80 0.86 -9.62
N PRO A 532 20.65 0.20 -10.79
CA PRO A 532 21.56 -0.84 -11.26
C PRO A 532 23.03 -0.41 -11.26
N ASP A 533 23.31 0.86 -11.56
CA ASP A 533 24.68 1.39 -11.60
C ASP A 533 25.24 1.72 -10.20
N ASP A 534 24.37 1.88 -9.20
CA ASP A 534 24.72 2.17 -7.79
C ASP A 534 24.80 0.90 -6.92
N THR A 535 24.59 -0.28 -7.50
CA THR A 535 24.62 -1.52 -6.72
C THR A 535 26.03 -2.07 -6.60
N ASP A 536 26.87 -1.94 -7.64
CA ASP A 536 28.29 -2.35 -7.59
C ASP A 536 29.08 -1.54 -6.56
N SER A 537 28.73 -0.27 -6.36
CA SER A 537 29.34 0.56 -5.32
C SER A 537 29.02 0.06 -3.91
N TRP A 538 27.80 -0.44 -3.65
CA TRP A 538 27.48 -1.08 -2.36
C TRP A 538 28.22 -2.40 -2.16
N PHE A 539 28.42 -3.19 -3.22
CA PHE A 539 29.21 -4.43 -3.18
C PHE A 539 30.68 -4.16 -2.91
N ASN A 540 31.28 -3.21 -3.62
CA ASN A 540 32.67 -2.77 -3.39
C ASN A 540 32.86 -2.24 -1.96
N LEU A 541 31.82 -1.64 -1.38
CA LEU A 541 31.84 -1.21 0.01
C LEU A 541 31.98 -2.36 1.00
N LEU A 542 31.47 -3.56 0.67
CA LEU A 542 31.61 -4.74 1.51
C LEU A 542 33.05 -5.25 1.57
N GLU A 543 33.89 -4.88 0.62
CA GLU A 543 35.33 -5.17 0.63
C GLU A 543 36.12 -4.17 1.47
N HIS A 544 35.49 -3.13 2.01
CA HIS A 544 36.16 -2.10 2.78
C HIS A 544 36.77 -2.67 4.08
N PRO A 545 38.09 -2.51 4.32
CA PRO A 545 38.76 -3.10 5.49
C PRO A 545 38.15 -2.68 6.82
N ALA A 546 37.71 -1.43 6.97
CA ALA A 546 37.07 -0.95 8.21
C ALA A 546 35.69 -1.58 8.53
N LEU A 547 35.04 -2.19 7.53
CA LEU A 547 33.79 -2.94 7.68
C LEU A 547 34.03 -4.42 8.00
N GLN A 548 35.28 -4.87 7.91
CA GLN A 548 35.71 -6.23 8.19
C GLN A 548 36.58 -6.26 9.45
N GLN A 549 36.38 -7.28 10.27
CA GLN A 549 37.25 -7.56 11.42
C GLN A 549 37.53 -9.05 11.43
N ASN A 550 38.80 -9.43 11.38
CA ASN A 550 39.24 -10.83 11.25
C ASN A 550 38.56 -11.59 10.09
N GLY A 551 38.36 -10.91 8.95
CA GLY A 551 37.71 -11.48 7.77
C GLY A 551 36.19 -11.65 7.87
N ARG A 552 35.55 -11.18 8.96
CA ARG A 552 34.09 -11.21 9.15
C ARG A 552 33.51 -9.79 9.11
N PHE A 553 32.25 -9.64 8.69
CA PHE A 553 31.61 -8.33 8.74
C PHE A 553 31.38 -7.87 10.18
N HIS A 554 31.79 -6.64 10.48
CA HIS A 554 31.38 -6.01 11.71
C HIS A 554 29.94 -5.49 11.54
N LEU A 555 28.95 -6.31 11.90
CA LEU A 555 27.50 -6.08 11.70
C LEU A 555 27.03 -4.68 12.09
N LEU A 556 27.49 -4.17 13.24
CA LEU A 556 27.11 -2.84 13.71
C LEU A 556 27.71 -1.70 12.87
N ARG A 557 28.97 -1.82 12.43
CA ARG A 557 29.61 -0.84 11.54
C ARG A 557 28.89 -0.78 10.20
N LEU A 558 28.53 -1.94 9.66
CA LEU A 558 27.75 -2.04 8.43
C LEU A 558 26.33 -1.48 8.58
N ALA A 559 25.66 -1.75 9.71
CA ALA A 559 24.37 -1.17 10.02
C ALA A 559 24.43 0.37 10.14
N CYS A 560 25.48 0.91 10.77
CA CYS A 560 25.72 2.36 10.85
C CYS A 560 25.85 2.98 9.47
N VAL A 561 26.69 2.42 8.60
CA VAL A 561 26.84 2.90 7.21
C VAL A 561 25.50 2.86 6.47
N PHE A 562 24.72 1.79 6.64
CA PHE A 562 23.47 1.63 5.92
C PHE A 562 22.36 2.55 6.40
N GLU A 563 22.32 2.93 7.67
CA GLU A 563 21.32 3.90 8.11
C GLU A 563 21.75 5.35 7.82
N VAL A 564 23.05 5.63 7.83
CA VAL A 564 23.58 6.97 7.52
C VAL A 564 23.42 7.28 6.03
N PHE A 565 23.77 6.33 5.17
CA PHE A 565 23.81 6.56 3.73
C PHE A 565 22.61 5.96 3.01
N SER A 566 21.88 6.82 2.29
CA SER A 566 20.73 6.43 1.47
C SER A 566 21.15 5.90 0.08
N LEU A 567 22.32 6.33 -0.41
CA LEU A 567 23.03 5.86 -1.61
C LEU A 567 24.38 5.27 -1.21
N SER A 568 25.06 4.57 -2.12
CA SER A 568 26.36 3.99 -1.78
C SER A 568 27.38 5.09 -1.51
N PRO A 569 27.97 5.16 -0.30
CA PRO A 569 29.01 6.13 -0.01
C PRO A 569 30.31 5.76 -0.73
N LYS A 570 31.17 6.77 -0.93
CA LYS A 570 32.57 6.52 -1.33
C LYS A 570 33.36 5.95 -0.15
N GLN A 571 34.43 5.23 -0.47
CA GLN A 571 35.35 4.65 0.51
C GLN A 571 35.87 5.68 1.55
N GLU A 572 36.17 6.90 1.10
CA GLU A 572 36.60 8.01 1.95
C GLU A 572 35.51 8.47 2.93
N GLU A 573 34.24 8.46 2.50
CA GLU A 573 33.10 8.85 3.34
C GLU A 573 32.84 7.83 4.46
N VAL A 574 33.05 6.54 4.16
CA VAL A 574 32.97 5.46 5.17
C VAL A 574 34.13 5.52 6.14
N THR A 575 35.35 5.74 5.64
CA THR A 575 36.53 5.94 6.49
C THR A 575 36.33 7.14 7.41
N LYS A 576 35.78 8.24 6.88
CA LYS A 576 35.45 9.45 7.64
C LYS A 576 34.34 9.21 8.67
N LEU A 577 33.30 8.46 8.32
CA LEU A 577 32.25 8.08 9.28
C LEU A 577 32.85 7.27 10.44
N PHE A 578 33.72 6.30 10.16
CA PHE A 578 34.33 5.50 11.22
C PHE A 578 35.42 6.23 12.00
N SER A 579 36.14 7.18 11.39
CA SER A 579 37.04 8.05 12.15
C SER A 579 36.28 8.97 13.10
N LEU A 580 35.09 9.42 12.71
CA LEU A 580 34.19 10.21 13.58
C LEU A 580 33.58 9.37 14.72
N LEU A 581 33.41 8.07 14.50
CA LEU A 581 32.92 7.12 15.50
C LEU A 581 34.04 6.49 16.35
N SER A 582 35.30 6.67 15.95
CA SER A 582 36.49 6.22 16.68
C SER A 582 36.88 7.27 17.71
N ILE A 583 37.04 6.85 18.97
CA ILE A 583 37.70 7.64 20.00
C ILE A 583 39.17 7.18 20.00
N ASP A 584 40.08 8.11 19.71
CA ASP A 584 41.55 7.99 19.78
C ASP A 584 42.26 7.20 18.67
N GLY A 585 41.68 7.11 17.47
CA GLY A 585 42.42 6.69 16.26
C GLY A 585 42.72 5.19 16.15
N GLN A 586 42.23 4.39 17.08
CA GLN A 586 42.04 2.95 16.93
C GLN A 586 40.54 2.69 16.77
N PRO A 587 40.11 1.76 15.90
CA PRO A 587 38.70 1.43 15.75
C PRO A 587 38.27 0.58 16.97
N ASP A 588 38.18 1.21 18.14
CA ASP A 588 37.96 0.53 19.41
C ASP A 588 36.48 0.14 19.51
N ASP A 589 36.23 -1.17 19.45
CA ASP A 589 34.91 -1.77 19.64
C ASP A 589 34.31 -1.45 21.01
N LYS A 590 35.06 -0.78 21.91
CA LYS A 590 34.63 -0.34 23.23
C LYS A 590 33.44 0.60 23.24
N LEU A 591 33.33 1.61 22.37
CA LEU A 591 32.16 2.52 22.40
C LEU A 591 30.88 1.75 22.04
N LEU A 592 31.00 0.84 21.08
CA LEU A 592 29.93 0.01 20.58
C LEU A 592 29.58 -1.11 21.59
N GLN A 593 30.58 -1.74 22.20
CA GLN A 593 30.46 -2.69 23.30
C GLN A 593 29.87 -2.01 24.54
N LEU A 594 30.22 -0.76 24.83
CA LEU A 594 29.62 0.07 25.88
C LEU A 594 28.14 0.35 25.56
N CYS A 595 27.80 0.75 24.34
CA CYS A 595 26.40 0.90 23.93
C CYS A 595 25.61 -0.41 24.06
N ILE A 596 26.22 -1.55 23.75
CA ILE A 596 25.61 -2.89 23.90
C ILE A 596 25.55 -3.34 25.37
N HIS A 597 26.53 -2.99 26.19
CA HIS A 597 26.66 -3.36 27.60
C HIS A 597 25.74 -2.52 28.50
N GLU A 598 25.73 -1.20 28.31
CA GLU A 598 24.77 -0.26 28.94
C GLU A 598 23.33 -0.58 28.55
N TRP A 599 23.08 -1.00 27.30
CA TRP A 599 21.76 -1.43 26.85
C TRP A 599 21.31 -2.76 27.48
N LYS A 600 22.23 -3.70 27.74
CA LYS A 600 21.94 -4.94 28.48
C LYS A 600 21.65 -4.69 29.97
N GLN A 601 22.18 -3.61 30.55
CA GLN A 601 22.03 -3.23 31.96
C GLN A 601 20.82 -2.29 32.21
N SER A 602 20.44 -1.48 31.23
CA SER A 602 19.40 -0.45 31.38
C SER A 602 17.99 -1.01 31.18
N SER A 603 17.29 -1.25 32.29
CA SER A 603 15.85 -1.55 32.26
C SER A 603 15.04 -0.42 31.58
N LEU A 604 14.00 -0.80 30.83
CA LEU A 604 13.13 0.07 30.02
C LEU A 604 12.65 1.36 30.74
N LEU A 605 12.57 1.31 32.08
CA LEU A 605 12.17 2.40 32.97
C LEU A 605 13.21 3.54 33.09
N ALA A 606 14.51 3.24 32.94
CA ALA A 606 15.56 4.25 32.97
C ALA A 606 15.53 5.14 31.73
N VAL A 607 15.16 4.55 30.58
CA VAL A 607 15.00 5.27 29.30
C VAL A 607 13.79 6.19 29.36
N GLU A 608 12.65 5.75 29.90
CA GLU A 608 11.47 6.62 30.09
C GLU A 608 11.75 7.82 31.02
N LYS A 609 12.57 7.61 32.07
CA LYS A 609 12.93 8.65 33.04
C LYS A 609 13.96 9.64 32.49
N ALA A 610 14.93 9.18 31.69
CA ALA A 610 15.93 10.04 31.05
C ALA A 610 15.30 10.99 30.02
N PHE A 611 14.28 10.53 29.28
CA PHE A 611 13.58 11.35 28.28
C PHE A 611 12.47 12.25 28.84
N SER A 612 12.16 12.15 30.14
CA SER A 612 11.20 13.03 30.82
C SER A 612 11.86 14.14 31.66
N CYS A 613 13.21 14.22 31.69
CA CYS A 613 13.94 15.26 32.39
C CYS A 613 14.09 16.56 31.57
N SER A 614 13.56 17.67 32.10
CA SER A 614 13.60 19.02 31.52
C SER A 614 15.00 19.60 31.28
N LEU A 615 16.03 18.97 31.84
CA LEU A 615 17.45 19.32 31.66
C LEU A 615 17.98 18.98 30.28
N VAL A 616 17.50 17.91 29.63
CA VAL A 616 17.93 17.53 28.27
C VAL A 616 17.44 18.54 27.22
N ALA A 617 16.22 19.07 27.40
CA ALA A 617 15.69 20.13 26.55
C ALA A 617 16.46 21.47 26.69
N LYS A 618 16.96 21.77 27.90
CA LYS A 618 17.85 22.92 28.17
C LYS A 618 19.25 22.74 27.61
N LEU A 619 19.80 21.52 27.65
CA LEU A 619 21.07 21.17 27.02
C LEU A 619 20.99 21.36 25.50
N ILE A 620 19.94 20.84 24.86
CA ILE A 620 19.73 20.95 23.40
C ILE A 620 19.58 22.41 22.94
N THR A 621 18.96 23.27 23.75
CA THR A 621 18.88 24.71 23.45
C THR A 621 20.19 25.45 23.67
N HIS A 622 21.06 24.97 24.57
CA HIS A 622 22.37 25.56 24.83
C HIS A 622 23.40 25.22 23.74
N PHE A 623 23.37 23.99 23.20
CA PHE A 623 24.26 23.55 22.11
C PHE A 623 23.91 24.12 20.73
N HIS A 624 22.80 24.84 20.61
CA HIS A 624 22.40 25.51 19.37
C HIS A 624 23.34 26.68 18.97
N LYS A 625 24.32 27.04 19.82
CA LYS A 625 25.13 28.24 19.63
C LYS A 625 26.66 28.06 19.56
N ASN A 626 27.25 26.89 19.83
CA ASN A 626 28.71 26.74 19.71
C ASN A 626 29.16 25.30 19.34
N ASN A 627 30.07 25.22 18.37
CA ASN A 627 30.94 24.11 17.93
C ASN A 627 30.47 22.65 18.11
N GLU A 628 30.22 21.96 16.98
CA GLU A 628 29.55 20.64 16.89
C GLU A 628 30.37 19.45 17.42
N LEU A 629 31.70 19.48 17.37
CA LEU A 629 32.56 18.37 17.82
C LEU A 629 32.57 18.23 19.36
N ILE A 630 32.46 19.36 20.07
CA ILE A 630 32.38 19.40 21.54
C ILE A 630 31.01 18.88 22.00
N SER A 631 29.96 19.13 21.22
CA SER A 631 28.59 18.67 21.51
C SER A 631 28.45 17.15 21.42
N ILE A 632 29.15 16.50 20.48
CA ILE A 632 29.16 15.03 20.34
C ILE A 632 29.97 14.37 21.47
N LYS A 633 31.14 14.92 21.84
CA LYS A 633 31.92 14.44 23.01
C LYS A 633 31.17 14.64 24.32
N ALA A 634 30.50 15.79 24.51
CA ALA A 634 29.70 16.08 25.70
C ALA A 634 28.48 15.15 25.81
N LEU A 635 27.79 14.87 24.70
CA LEU A 635 26.67 13.92 24.69
C LEU A 635 27.14 12.50 25.02
N ALA A 636 28.27 12.06 24.46
CA ALA A 636 28.87 10.76 24.76
C ALA A 636 29.31 10.64 26.24
N LEU A 637 29.86 11.72 26.82
CA LEU A 637 30.22 11.79 28.24
C LEU A 637 28.99 11.86 29.18
N THR A 638 27.91 12.52 28.73
CA THR A 638 26.66 12.60 29.49
C THR A 638 25.94 11.25 29.55
N VAL A 639 26.00 10.47 28.46
CA VAL A 639 25.53 9.06 28.43
C VAL A 639 26.38 8.16 29.33
N LYS A 640 27.63 8.53 29.61
CA LYS A 640 28.56 7.80 30.50
C LYS A 640 28.30 8.04 32.00
N GLY A 641 27.40 8.96 32.38
CA GLY A 641 26.97 9.13 33.77
C GLY A 641 28.01 9.72 34.73
N GLU A 642 29.03 10.44 34.25
CA GLU A 642 30.05 11.09 35.10
C GLU A 642 29.97 12.63 35.00
N PRO A 643 29.29 13.31 35.95
CA PRO A 643 29.09 14.77 35.92
C PRO A 643 30.37 15.58 36.18
N GLU A 644 31.35 15.00 36.88
CA GLU A 644 32.55 15.71 37.36
C GLU A 644 33.59 15.99 36.27
N LEU A 645 33.47 15.33 35.10
CA LEU A 645 34.31 15.60 33.94
C LEU A 645 33.87 16.83 33.13
N LEU A 646 32.63 17.32 33.33
CA LEU A 646 32.16 18.56 32.70
C LEU A 646 32.92 19.80 33.23
N ASP A 647 33.23 19.82 34.53
CA ASP A 647 33.94 20.95 35.16
C ASP A 647 35.43 21.00 34.79
N LYS A 648 36.04 19.84 34.49
CA LYS A 648 37.43 19.77 34.01
C LYS A 648 37.59 20.19 32.54
N LEU A 649 36.52 20.08 31.73
CA LEU A 649 36.52 20.50 30.33
C LEU A 649 36.50 22.03 30.17
N ASN A 650 35.88 22.76 31.10
CA ASN A 650 35.90 24.23 31.11
C ASN A 650 37.31 24.81 31.35
N ASN A 651 38.22 24.06 31.99
CA ASN A 651 39.55 24.55 32.33
C ASN A 651 40.66 24.20 31.31
N HIS A 652 40.39 23.35 30.32
CA HIS A 652 41.39 22.93 29.32
C HIS A 652 41.22 23.54 27.92
N CYS A 653 40.21 24.39 27.69
CA CYS A 653 39.98 25.04 26.39
C CYS A 653 40.69 26.40 26.19
N SER A 654 41.87 26.56 26.79
CA SER A 654 42.78 27.67 26.49
C SER A 654 44.08 27.14 25.92
N LEU A 655 44.05 26.52 24.72
CA LEU A 655 45.24 26.29 23.90
C LEU A 655 44.88 26.20 22.41
N SER A 656 45.33 27.22 21.68
CA SER A 656 45.57 27.36 20.24
C SER A 656 44.44 27.09 19.24
N SER A 657 43.86 28.19 18.77
CA SER A 657 43.34 28.37 17.41
C SER A 657 44.36 27.89 16.36
N ILE A 658 44.06 26.78 15.69
CA ILE A 658 44.58 26.50 14.35
C ILE A 658 43.41 26.75 13.39
N GLU A 659 43.50 27.86 12.66
CA GLU A 659 42.65 28.15 11.51
C GLU A 659 42.83 27.04 10.46
N ILE A 660 41.80 26.22 10.25
CA ILE A 660 41.69 25.42 9.04
C ILE A 660 41.10 26.31 7.96
N MET A 661 41.94 27.11 7.31
CA MET A 661 41.61 27.72 6.02
C MET A 661 41.67 26.64 4.93
N GLY A 662 40.51 26.24 4.41
CA GLY A 662 40.46 25.29 3.29
C GLY A 662 39.11 24.60 3.09
N LEU A 663 37.99 25.33 3.17
CA LEU A 663 36.68 24.82 2.77
C LEU A 663 35.99 25.81 1.83
N THR A 664 36.39 25.81 0.57
CA THR A 664 35.57 26.30 -0.54
C THR A 664 34.63 25.18 -0.97
N PHE A 665 33.50 24.97 -0.27
CA PHE A 665 32.21 24.48 -0.81
C PHE A 665 31.20 24.27 0.35
N PRO A 666 29.92 24.69 0.21
CA PRO A 666 28.90 24.49 1.23
C PRO A 666 28.27 23.09 1.07
N CYS A 667 28.70 22.12 1.86
CA CYS A 667 28.05 20.81 1.94
C CYS A 667 27.56 20.51 3.37
N VAL A 668 26.24 20.67 3.53
CA VAL A 668 25.32 19.81 4.30
C VAL A 668 25.36 19.86 5.84
N ILE A 669 24.54 20.75 6.42
CA ILE A 669 24.04 20.69 7.81
C ILE A 669 23.03 19.53 8.02
N GLU A 670 22.45 18.98 6.95
CA GLU A 670 21.45 17.89 7.02
C GLU A 670 22.05 16.47 7.29
N SER A 671 23.37 16.28 7.18
CA SER A 671 24.00 14.94 7.25
C SER A 671 24.19 14.46 8.68
N HIS A 672 24.57 15.33 9.61
CA HIS A 672 24.87 14.97 11.01
C HIS A 672 23.61 14.74 11.87
N GLN A 673 22.54 15.53 11.64
CA GLN A 673 21.22 15.24 12.22
C GLN A 673 20.63 13.96 11.63
N GLY A 674 20.91 13.68 10.36
CA GLY A 674 20.67 12.40 9.71
C GLY A 674 21.36 11.26 10.46
N ILE A 675 22.68 11.36 10.68
CA ILE A 675 23.49 10.38 11.42
C ILE A 675 22.94 10.14 12.84
N LEU A 676 22.58 11.19 13.59
CA LEU A 676 22.04 11.05 14.96
C LEU A 676 20.63 10.42 14.98
N ASN A 677 19.74 10.81 14.06
CA ASN A 677 18.42 10.18 13.91
C ASN A 677 18.54 8.73 13.44
N SER A 678 19.50 8.45 12.58
CA SER A 678 19.85 7.13 12.07
C SER A 678 20.41 6.24 13.18
N LEU A 679 21.36 6.71 13.98
CA LEU A 679 21.86 6.00 15.15
C LEU A 679 20.75 5.76 16.18
N GLY A 680 19.87 6.74 16.41
CA GLY A 680 18.67 6.57 17.24
C GLY A 680 17.71 5.50 16.71
N LYS A 681 17.48 5.45 15.39
CA LYS A 681 16.66 4.41 14.73
C LYS A 681 17.33 3.04 14.70
N ILE A 682 18.65 2.96 14.52
CA ILE A 682 19.45 1.74 14.63
C ILE A 682 19.36 1.19 16.04
N CYS A 683 19.52 2.03 17.07
CA CYS A 683 19.35 1.64 18.47
C CYS A 683 17.93 1.12 18.74
N PHE A 684 16.91 1.74 18.15
CA PHE A 684 15.51 1.30 18.28
C PHE A 684 15.20 -0.01 17.51
N ALA A 685 15.68 -0.17 16.29
CA ALA A 685 15.47 -1.35 15.45
C ALA A 685 16.29 -2.57 15.90
N ASN A 686 17.54 -2.34 16.36
CA ASN A 686 18.37 -3.37 16.97
C ASN A 686 17.87 -3.77 18.36
N GLY A 687 17.09 -2.93 19.04
CA GLY A 687 16.36 -3.33 20.25
C GLY A 687 15.40 -4.49 20.01
N GLN A 688 14.68 -4.48 18.89
CA GLN A 688 13.79 -5.59 18.50
C GLN A 688 14.52 -6.79 17.88
N LEU A 689 15.66 -6.56 17.20
CA LEU A 689 16.48 -7.62 16.61
C LEU A 689 17.28 -8.38 17.69
N GLY A 690 17.83 -7.66 18.68
CA GLY A 690 18.54 -8.22 19.81
C GLY A 690 17.64 -9.02 20.75
N LEU A 691 16.39 -8.60 20.97
CA LEU A 691 15.38 -9.41 21.68
C LEU A 691 15.08 -10.73 20.93
N LYS A 692 14.94 -10.69 19.60
CA LYS A 692 14.69 -11.89 18.78
C LYS A 692 15.90 -12.84 18.73
N LEU A 693 17.12 -12.31 18.69
CA LEU A 693 18.36 -13.09 18.72
C LEU A 693 18.66 -13.64 20.13
N PHE A 694 18.27 -12.92 21.19
CA PHE A 694 18.37 -13.37 22.58
C PHE A 694 17.46 -14.58 22.85
N PHE A 695 16.21 -14.56 22.38
CA PHE A 695 15.32 -15.74 22.51
C PHE A 695 15.67 -16.90 21.57
N ALA A 696 16.34 -16.63 20.44
CA ALA A 696 16.79 -17.68 19.52
C ALA A 696 18.05 -18.42 20.00
N ASN A 697 18.84 -17.80 20.88
CA ASN A 697 20.11 -18.34 21.40
C ASN A 697 20.08 -18.59 22.92
N ALA A 698 18.91 -18.52 23.57
CA ALA A 698 18.78 -18.90 24.97
C ALA A 698 19.02 -20.41 25.11
N PRO A 699 19.94 -20.88 25.98
CA PRO A 699 20.10 -22.30 26.24
C PRO A 699 18.79 -22.88 26.75
N ARG A 700 18.37 -24.05 26.21
CA ARG A 700 17.27 -24.81 26.82
C ARG A 700 17.66 -25.11 28.27
N PRO A 701 16.76 -24.88 29.25
CA PRO A 701 17.07 -25.22 30.62
C PRO A 701 17.29 -26.73 30.72
N GLU A 702 18.52 -27.13 31.00
CA GLU A 702 18.82 -28.48 31.47
C GLU A 702 18.20 -28.63 32.87
N GLY A 703 17.25 -29.56 33.00
CA GLY A 703 16.71 -29.97 34.29
C GLY A 703 15.24 -29.65 34.51
N SER A 704 14.35 -30.34 33.78
CA SER A 704 13.21 -31.00 34.42
C SER A 704 12.98 -32.33 33.69
N ARG A 705 12.92 -33.41 34.48
CA ARG A 705 12.54 -34.75 34.03
C ARG A 705 11.14 -34.76 33.43
#